data_AF-A0A9P1APD7-F1
#
_entry.id   AF-A0A9P1APD7-F1
#
_cell.length_a   1.000
_cell.length_b   1.000
_cell.length_c   1.000
_cell.angle_alpha   90.00
_cell.angle_beta   90.00
_cell.angle_gamma   90.00
#
_symmetry.space_group_name_H-M   'P 1'
#
loop_
_entity.id
_entity.type
_entity.pdbx_description
1 polymer ?
#
loop_
_entity_poly.entity_id
_entity_poly.type
_entity_poly.pdbx_seq_one_letter_code
_entity_poly.pdbx_strand_id
1 'polypeptide(L)'
;MGHDLNEAKKSFEKSSTQFVEKKDPKSILPQKGKRNILITAALPYVNNVPHLGNIIGCVLSADVFARYCNLRGHQTFYIGGTDEYGTATETKALQEGCTPRELCDKYHAIHKGIYEWFGIDFTHFGRTTTGQQTEICQDMFLKLHENGFTSTQSVDQLFCNKCDKFLADRFVTGTCPMCAYDDARGDQCDGCGKLINAVELKDAKCHMCKGPPEVKQSTHIFLSLDKLQQKTTDHLDKELAKEDNRWSANAVGITRAWMKLGLDPRCITRDLKWGTPVPLDGFENKVFYVWFDAPIGYLSITKCVLGDDWTKWWKNPDNVELYNFVGKDNVAFHAVMFPCSQLGANDNYTVVNNLCATEYLNYEDTKFSKSRGTGIFGDAAQGTGIPADIWRFYLLYMRPESQDTAFSWDDFVLKVNSELLNNLGNFINRALSFVANSFDGVIPKMELTEADAEVLADIHEECLAWDKQFDGVHLKDAVKTILNVSRRGNQYMQAQTPWVLMKGDEATKKRAGTIIGVAANIAYHLSILLYPVMPTISATIREQCGLPKLPLFTPFPIRYLKAGHKIGKPAPLFQKLDSAQIAEFKAKFGGSQDAQNAAPKAAEKPKQQKKQAAKEDGDKKTKKMASTAALTELEQGAKVISQLLAQNVKKFEQAKALFQRNQVQKLTEENKQLLLDIKSLQHQLVQLEIAGGIKQIPKPVVSSTPTPTSTPASGIIAEAPQAEAPVAAPAAQPKKAKEQKKGKGGGAAAVAPVDDAIDIGRLDLRVGRIIKCEKHPDADALYVEQIDVGEPAPRTVVSGLVRHVPLDQMQNRLVVVMCNLKPAKMRGVESRAMVMCASTPEKVEIMEVGADSKPGTPVLCPPYVHRPDEQLNPKKKIWETVAEDLKVSADGFAEWKGQPLLVGGASKMTAPTLRGCHVK
;
A
#
# COMPACT_ATOMS: atom_id res chain seq x y z
N MET A 1 6.39 -32.23 -0.91
CA MET A 1 5.46 -33.29 -0.49
C MET A 1 4.94 -33.92 -1.77
N GLY A 2 4.98 -35.25 -1.92
CA GLY A 2 4.47 -35.88 -3.14
C GLY A 2 2.94 -35.76 -3.19
N HIS A 3 2.40 -35.12 -4.21
CA HIS A 3 0.96 -35.01 -4.42
C HIS A 3 0.39 -36.37 -4.86
N ASP A 4 -0.82 -36.73 -4.40
CA ASP A 4 -1.55 -37.87 -4.96
C ASP A 4 -2.06 -37.51 -6.36
N LEU A 5 -1.25 -37.84 -7.37
CA LEU A 5 -1.56 -37.58 -8.77
C LEU A 5 -2.82 -38.31 -9.26
N ASN A 6 -3.19 -39.42 -8.61
CA ASN A 6 -4.43 -40.14 -8.96
C ASN A 6 -5.66 -39.38 -8.46
N GLU A 7 -5.58 -38.78 -7.28
CA GLU A 7 -6.63 -37.90 -6.78
C GLU A 7 -6.82 -36.69 -7.69
N ALA A 8 -5.73 -36.08 -8.17
CA ALA A 8 -5.79 -34.95 -9.10
C ALA A 8 -6.54 -35.31 -10.41
N LYS A 9 -6.21 -36.47 -11.00
CA LYS A 9 -6.91 -36.98 -12.19
C LYS A 9 -8.39 -37.23 -11.90
N LYS A 10 -8.72 -37.89 -10.79
CA LYS A 10 -10.10 -38.20 -10.40
C LYS A 10 -10.92 -36.94 -10.13
N SER A 11 -10.34 -35.93 -9.49
CA SER A 11 -11.00 -34.67 -9.21
C SER A 11 -11.26 -33.86 -10.49
N PHE A 12 -10.33 -33.89 -11.45
CA PHE A 12 -10.54 -33.22 -12.74
C PHE A 12 -11.72 -33.81 -13.53
N GLU A 13 -12.01 -35.11 -13.40
CA GLU A 13 -13.16 -35.74 -14.08
C GLU A 13 -14.54 -35.25 -13.57
N LYS A 14 -14.60 -34.55 -12.43
CA LYS A 14 -15.85 -34.05 -11.86
C LYS A 14 -16.47 -32.93 -12.72
N SER A 15 -17.76 -32.67 -12.52
CA SER A 15 -18.51 -31.58 -13.17
C SER A 15 -19.15 -30.68 -12.11
N SER A 16 -19.30 -29.38 -12.40
CA SER A 16 -20.00 -28.47 -11.49
C SER A 16 -21.51 -28.68 -11.58
N THR A 17 -22.19 -28.67 -10.44
CA THR A 17 -23.66 -28.78 -10.32
C THR A 17 -24.30 -27.59 -9.60
N GLN A 18 -23.49 -26.67 -9.07
CA GLN A 18 -23.96 -25.54 -8.26
C GLN A 18 -23.38 -24.22 -8.77
N PHE A 19 -24.21 -23.19 -8.80
CA PHE A 19 -23.89 -21.89 -9.38
C PHE A 19 -24.19 -20.76 -8.39
N VAL A 20 -23.49 -19.65 -8.52
CA VAL A 20 -23.83 -18.42 -7.81
C VAL A 20 -25.15 -17.90 -8.38
N GLU A 21 -26.13 -17.69 -7.52
CA GLU A 21 -27.44 -17.15 -7.88
C GLU A 21 -27.60 -15.72 -7.36
N LYS A 22 -28.07 -14.82 -8.23
CA LYS A 22 -28.49 -13.48 -7.80
C LYS A 22 -29.87 -13.60 -7.15
N LYS A 23 -29.95 -13.31 -5.86
CA LYS A 23 -31.19 -13.36 -5.09
C LYS A 23 -31.80 -11.97 -4.97
N ASP A 24 -33.13 -11.91 -4.82
CA ASP A 24 -33.80 -10.68 -4.40
C ASP A 24 -33.29 -10.32 -2.99
N PRO A 25 -32.78 -9.09 -2.75
CA PRO A 25 -32.37 -8.62 -1.43
C PRO A 25 -33.36 -8.97 -0.32
N LYS A 26 -34.67 -8.89 -0.57
CA LYS A 26 -35.72 -9.20 0.42
C LYS A 26 -35.77 -10.67 0.83
N SER A 27 -35.23 -11.56 0.01
CA SER A 27 -35.19 -13.01 0.27
C SER A 27 -33.93 -13.48 1.00
N ILE A 28 -32.94 -12.60 1.19
CA ILE A 28 -31.65 -12.94 1.79
C ILE A 28 -31.75 -12.79 3.31
N LEU A 29 -32.22 -13.85 3.97
CA LEU A 29 -32.29 -13.95 5.43
C LEU A 29 -31.28 -14.99 5.96
N PRO A 30 -30.84 -14.88 7.22
CA PRO A 30 -29.99 -15.90 7.84
C PRO A 30 -30.67 -17.26 7.86
N GLN A 31 -29.89 -18.31 7.58
CA GLN A 31 -30.33 -19.70 7.56
C GLN A 31 -29.64 -20.48 8.68
N LYS A 32 -30.45 -21.14 9.52
CA LYS A 32 -29.95 -21.98 10.62
C LYS A 32 -29.03 -23.09 10.08
N GLY A 33 -27.89 -23.30 10.75
CA GLY A 33 -26.91 -24.33 10.38
C GLY A 33 -26.06 -23.97 9.15
N LYS A 34 -26.22 -22.77 8.58
CA LYS A 34 -25.33 -22.22 7.56
C LYS A 34 -24.58 -21.02 8.11
N ARG A 35 -23.44 -20.71 7.48
CA ARG A 35 -22.69 -19.49 7.74
C ARG A 35 -23.45 -18.28 7.19
N ASN A 36 -23.82 -17.34 8.06
CA ASN A 36 -24.53 -16.11 7.70
C ASN A 36 -23.62 -14.92 7.95
N ILE A 37 -23.24 -14.23 6.88
CA ILE A 37 -22.24 -13.18 6.87
C ILE A 37 -22.91 -11.86 6.56
N LEU A 38 -22.91 -10.96 7.54
CA LEU A 38 -23.35 -9.58 7.40
C LEU A 38 -22.11 -8.72 7.17
N ILE A 39 -22.10 -7.98 6.07
CA ILE A 39 -20.96 -7.15 5.67
C ILE A 39 -21.41 -5.70 5.62
N THR A 40 -20.64 -4.82 6.24
CA THR A 40 -20.79 -3.38 6.04
C THR A 40 -19.49 -2.76 5.56
N ALA A 41 -19.61 -1.72 4.75
CA ALA A 41 -18.52 -0.78 4.47
C ALA A 41 -18.83 0.54 5.15
N ALA A 42 -17.80 1.22 5.68
CA ALA A 42 -17.94 2.54 6.29
C ALA A 42 -18.77 3.47 5.40
N LEU A 43 -19.79 4.11 5.98
CA LEU A 43 -20.67 5.04 5.27
C LEU A 43 -19.85 6.27 4.87
N PRO A 44 -19.59 6.52 3.57
CA PRO A 44 -18.96 7.77 3.14
C PRO A 44 -19.81 8.98 3.50
N TYR A 45 -19.15 10.04 3.99
CA TYR A 45 -19.76 11.35 4.09
C TYR A 45 -20.21 11.85 2.73
N VAL A 46 -21.51 12.15 2.61
CA VAL A 46 -22.15 12.49 1.34
C VAL A 46 -21.62 13.78 0.73
N ASN A 47 -21.10 14.71 1.53
CA ASN A 47 -20.75 16.05 1.07
C ASN A 47 -19.43 16.12 0.27
N ASN A 48 -18.78 14.98 0.02
CA ASN A 48 -17.52 14.88 -0.72
C ASN A 48 -17.51 13.73 -1.71
N VAL A 49 -17.05 14.00 -2.93
CA VAL A 49 -16.77 12.94 -3.91
C VAL A 49 -15.66 12.02 -3.37
N PRO A 50 -15.85 10.69 -3.37
CA PRO A 50 -14.87 9.76 -2.84
C PRO A 50 -13.66 9.66 -3.76
N HIS A 51 -12.46 9.62 -3.19
CA HIS A 51 -11.22 9.32 -3.91
C HIS A 51 -10.85 7.84 -3.84
N LEU A 52 -9.86 7.41 -4.64
CA LEU A 52 -9.44 6.00 -4.70
C LEU A 52 -9.10 5.40 -3.32
N GLY A 53 -8.55 6.22 -2.43
CA GLY A 53 -8.27 5.85 -1.04
C GLY A 53 -9.52 5.50 -0.22
N ASN A 54 -10.61 6.26 -0.36
CA ASN A 54 -11.88 5.90 0.29
C ASN A 54 -12.45 4.61 -0.30
N ILE A 55 -12.31 4.44 -1.62
CA ILE A 55 -12.83 3.28 -2.35
C ILE A 55 -12.12 2.00 -1.89
N ILE A 56 -10.78 1.96 -1.94
CA ILE A 56 -10.01 0.77 -1.53
C ILE A 56 -10.15 0.48 -0.04
N GLY A 57 -10.19 1.51 0.81
CA GLY A 57 -10.19 1.32 2.25
C GLY A 57 -11.51 0.76 2.80
N CYS A 58 -12.62 0.93 2.07
CA CYS A 58 -13.95 0.56 2.54
C CYS A 58 -14.69 -0.29 1.50
N VAL A 59 -15.33 0.34 0.51
CA VAL A 59 -16.33 -0.32 -0.35
C VAL A 59 -15.76 -1.38 -1.28
N LEU A 60 -14.57 -1.15 -1.86
CA LEU A 60 -13.95 -2.14 -2.76
C LEU A 60 -13.43 -3.36 -1.98
N SER A 61 -12.87 -3.15 -0.79
CA SER A 61 -12.45 -4.26 0.08
C SER A 61 -13.65 -5.13 0.50
N ALA A 62 -14.74 -4.49 0.93
CA ALA A 62 -15.96 -5.18 1.33
C ALA A 62 -16.62 -5.93 0.16
N ASP A 63 -16.70 -5.33 -1.02
CA ASP A 63 -17.25 -5.96 -2.23
C ASP A 63 -16.50 -7.24 -2.61
N VAL A 64 -15.16 -7.18 -2.60
CA VAL A 64 -14.32 -8.34 -2.90
C VAL A 64 -14.60 -9.47 -1.91
N PHE A 65 -14.67 -9.18 -0.62
CA PHE A 65 -15.01 -10.18 0.38
C PHE A 65 -16.43 -10.72 0.21
N ALA A 66 -17.42 -9.85 -0.06
CA ALA A 66 -18.81 -10.27 -0.31
C ALA A 66 -18.93 -11.20 -1.52
N ARG A 67 -18.22 -10.91 -2.61
CA ARG A 67 -18.16 -11.76 -3.81
C ARG A 67 -17.49 -13.11 -3.53
N TYR A 68 -16.46 -13.12 -2.70
CA TYR A 68 -15.85 -14.36 -2.20
C TYR A 68 -16.85 -15.18 -1.38
N CYS A 69 -17.55 -14.58 -0.42
CA CYS A 69 -18.57 -15.27 0.37
C CYS A 69 -19.68 -15.87 -0.51
N ASN A 70 -20.10 -15.15 -1.55
CA ASN A 70 -21.04 -15.65 -2.56
C ASN A 70 -20.50 -16.86 -3.34
N LEU A 71 -19.21 -16.85 -3.73
CA LEU A 71 -18.57 -18.02 -4.36
C LEU A 71 -18.50 -19.24 -3.44
N ARG A 72 -18.37 -19.01 -2.13
CA ARG A 72 -18.40 -20.07 -1.11
C ARG A 72 -19.82 -20.54 -0.76
N GLY A 73 -20.85 -19.90 -1.33
CA GLY A 73 -22.26 -20.25 -1.08
C GLY A 73 -22.78 -19.82 0.30
N HIS A 74 -22.09 -18.90 0.99
CA HIS A 74 -22.52 -18.35 2.27
C HIS A 74 -23.77 -17.47 2.10
N GLN A 75 -24.64 -17.40 3.13
CA GLN A 75 -25.69 -16.38 3.13
C GLN A 75 -25.02 -15.03 3.40
N THR A 76 -24.98 -14.17 2.39
CA THR A 76 -24.20 -12.92 2.44
C THR A 76 -25.11 -11.73 2.25
N PHE A 77 -25.08 -10.79 3.18
CA PHE A 77 -25.85 -9.54 3.11
C PHE A 77 -24.89 -8.36 3.21
N TYR A 78 -24.63 -7.69 2.08
CA TYR A 78 -23.66 -6.59 1.99
C TYR A 78 -24.35 -5.23 1.89
N ILE A 79 -24.16 -4.40 2.91
CA ILE A 79 -24.82 -3.10 3.05
C ILE A 79 -23.80 -1.97 2.99
N GLY A 80 -24.18 -0.91 2.28
CA GLY A 80 -23.53 0.40 2.33
C GLY A 80 -24.56 1.51 2.23
N GLY A 81 -24.10 2.75 2.24
CA GLY A 81 -24.93 3.91 2.05
C GLY A 81 -24.17 5.21 2.26
N THR A 82 -24.85 6.33 2.24
CA THR A 82 -24.26 7.64 2.53
C THR A 82 -24.57 8.11 3.94
N ASP A 83 -23.56 8.63 4.62
CA ASP A 83 -23.72 9.40 5.86
C ASP A 83 -24.00 10.87 5.52
N GLU A 84 -25.17 11.35 5.91
CA GLU A 84 -25.76 12.57 5.38
C GLU A 84 -25.94 13.68 6.42
N TYR A 85 -25.85 13.37 7.71
CA TYR A 85 -26.11 14.35 8.78
C TYR A 85 -24.86 15.12 9.20
N GLY A 86 -25.08 16.15 10.02
CA GLY A 86 -24.02 16.91 10.67
C GLY A 86 -23.69 18.24 10.00
N THR A 87 -22.89 19.04 10.72
CA THR A 87 -22.60 20.44 10.36
C THR A 87 -21.91 20.58 9.01
N ALA A 88 -21.11 19.60 8.59
CA ALA A 88 -20.37 19.67 7.34
C ALA A 88 -21.32 19.67 6.13
N THR A 89 -22.45 18.97 6.22
CA THR A 89 -23.53 19.00 5.23
C THR A 89 -24.21 20.37 5.21
N GLU A 90 -24.62 20.91 6.36
CA GLU A 90 -25.23 22.26 6.43
C GLU A 90 -24.30 23.34 5.86
N THR A 91 -23.01 23.27 6.19
CA THR A 91 -21.99 24.22 5.69
C THR A 91 -21.88 24.15 4.18
N LYS A 92 -21.80 22.94 3.64
CA LYS A 92 -21.62 22.73 2.21
C LYS A 92 -22.88 23.09 1.42
N ALA A 93 -24.05 22.82 1.98
CA ALA A 93 -25.34 23.22 1.41
C ALA A 93 -25.46 24.75 1.33
N LEU A 94 -25.06 25.45 2.40
CA LEU A 94 -24.99 26.91 2.40
C LEU A 94 -24.01 27.45 1.36
N GLN A 95 -22.84 26.82 1.20
CA GLN A 95 -21.85 27.21 0.18
C GLN A 95 -22.34 26.98 -1.26
N GLU A 96 -23.14 25.93 -1.49
CA GLU A 96 -23.73 25.63 -2.81
C GLU A 96 -25.09 26.33 -3.03
N GLY A 97 -25.60 27.08 -2.05
CA GLY A 97 -26.87 27.79 -2.13
C GLY A 97 -28.10 26.88 -2.19
N CYS A 98 -28.04 25.70 -1.56
CA CYS A 98 -29.14 24.73 -1.51
C CYS A 98 -29.47 24.28 -0.08
N THR A 99 -30.54 23.51 0.09
CA THR A 99 -30.87 22.87 1.37
C THR A 99 -29.97 21.65 1.63
N PRO A 100 -29.77 21.24 2.91
CA PRO A 100 -29.05 20.00 3.22
C PRO A 100 -29.61 18.76 2.50
N ARG A 101 -30.94 18.65 2.39
CA ARG A 101 -31.62 17.58 1.66
C ARG A 101 -31.20 17.53 0.19
N GLU A 102 -31.29 18.65 -0.52
CA GLU A 102 -30.92 18.75 -1.94
C GLU A 102 -29.44 18.43 -2.17
N LEU A 103 -28.55 18.90 -1.28
CA LEU A 103 -27.13 18.55 -1.33
C LEU A 103 -26.94 17.04 -1.19
N CYS A 104 -27.55 16.43 -0.18
CA CYS A 104 -27.46 14.99 0.04
C CYS A 104 -28.01 14.20 -1.14
N ASP A 105 -29.16 14.59 -1.71
CA ASP A 105 -29.74 13.95 -2.91
C ASP A 105 -28.79 13.94 -4.09
N LYS A 106 -28.23 15.10 -4.40
CA LYS A 106 -27.24 15.27 -5.47
C LYS A 106 -26.05 14.34 -5.26
N TYR A 107 -25.42 14.38 -4.09
CA TYR A 107 -24.20 13.64 -3.88
C TYR A 107 -24.42 12.14 -3.60
N HIS A 108 -25.55 11.73 -3.01
CA HIS A 108 -25.90 10.32 -2.93
C HIS A 108 -25.96 9.66 -4.31
N ALA A 109 -26.56 10.35 -5.29
CA ALA A 109 -26.57 9.89 -6.68
C ALA A 109 -25.15 9.80 -7.28
N ILE A 110 -24.26 10.76 -6.97
CA ILE A 110 -22.85 10.73 -7.39
C ILE A 110 -22.12 9.53 -6.80
N HIS A 111 -22.23 9.30 -5.47
CA HIS A 111 -21.63 8.14 -4.81
C HIS A 111 -22.12 6.83 -5.42
N LYS A 112 -23.43 6.69 -5.57
CA LYS A 112 -24.05 5.51 -6.17
C LYS A 112 -23.52 5.25 -7.58
N GLY A 113 -23.49 6.27 -8.45
CA GLY A 113 -22.97 6.15 -9.81
C GLY A 113 -21.49 5.76 -9.86
N ILE A 114 -20.66 6.31 -8.97
CA ILE A 114 -19.24 5.92 -8.85
C ILE A 114 -19.12 4.46 -8.45
N TYR A 115 -19.86 4.01 -7.43
CA TYR A 115 -19.76 2.63 -6.93
C TYR A 115 -20.32 1.62 -7.93
N GLU A 116 -21.39 1.96 -8.66
CA GLU A 116 -21.89 1.16 -9.78
C GLU A 116 -20.85 1.04 -10.90
N TRP A 117 -20.17 2.15 -11.25
CA TRP A 117 -19.10 2.11 -12.25
C TRP A 117 -17.90 1.27 -11.82
N PHE A 118 -17.50 1.34 -10.54
CA PHE A 118 -16.48 0.47 -9.95
C PHE A 118 -16.94 -0.98 -9.78
N GLY A 119 -18.18 -1.32 -10.15
CA GLY A 119 -18.72 -2.67 -10.04
C GLY A 119 -18.90 -3.15 -8.60
N ILE A 120 -19.20 -2.26 -7.67
CA ILE A 120 -19.53 -2.61 -6.28
C ILE A 120 -20.96 -3.17 -6.23
N ASP A 121 -21.10 -4.42 -5.80
CA ASP A 121 -22.37 -5.16 -5.81
C ASP A 121 -22.95 -5.23 -4.39
N PHE A 122 -23.39 -4.08 -3.89
CA PHE A 122 -24.15 -4.01 -2.66
C PHE A 122 -25.45 -4.83 -2.79
N THR A 123 -25.82 -5.56 -1.74
CA THR A 123 -27.20 -6.05 -1.60
C THR A 123 -28.16 -4.86 -1.57
N HIS A 124 -27.79 -3.78 -0.87
CA HIS A 124 -28.46 -2.50 -0.96
C HIS A 124 -27.51 -1.34 -0.59
N PHE A 125 -27.64 -0.22 -1.31
CA PHE A 125 -26.94 1.03 -1.02
C PHE A 125 -27.94 2.09 -0.58
N GLY A 126 -28.00 2.36 0.73
CA GLY A 126 -29.00 3.20 1.37
C GLY A 126 -28.49 4.58 1.82
N ARG A 127 -29.19 5.16 2.79
CA ARG A 127 -29.03 6.55 3.27
C ARG A 127 -29.35 6.66 4.75
N THR A 128 -28.70 7.55 5.48
CA THR A 128 -29.02 7.79 6.92
C THR A 128 -30.21 8.71 7.13
N THR A 129 -30.63 9.51 6.15
CA THR A 129 -31.76 10.45 6.29
C THR A 129 -33.11 9.77 6.01
N THR A 130 -33.54 8.83 6.85
CA THR A 130 -34.80 8.08 6.68
C THR A 130 -35.63 8.08 7.96
N GLY A 131 -36.93 7.77 7.84
CA GLY A 131 -37.79 7.58 9.03
C GLY A 131 -37.30 6.42 9.90
N GLN A 132 -36.82 5.34 9.27
CA GLN A 132 -36.25 4.16 9.93
C GLN A 132 -34.98 4.50 10.72
N GLN A 133 -34.15 5.44 10.24
CA GLN A 133 -33.01 5.93 11.02
C GLN A 133 -33.50 6.58 12.31
N THR A 134 -34.48 7.48 12.19
CA THR A 134 -35.01 8.20 13.35
C THR A 134 -35.58 7.22 14.37
N GLU A 135 -36.40 6.29 13.91
CA GLU A 135 -37.02 5.26 14.75
C GLU A 135 -35.98 4.42 15.51
N ILE A 136 -34.99 3.83 14.81
CA ILE A 136 -34.02 2.93 15.44
C ILE A 136 -33.04 3.70 16.33
N CYS A 137 -32.63 4.90 15.92
CA CYS A 137 -31.74 5.73 16.73
C CYS A 137 -32.41 6.16 18.03
N GLN A 138 -33.68 6.58 17.97
CA GLN A 138 -34.46 6.94 19.15
C GLN A 138 -34.71 5.72 20.04
N ASP A 139 -35.05 4.56 19.49
CA ASP A 139 -35.22 3.31 20.25
C ASP A 139 -33.95 2.91 21.01
N MET A 140 -32.79 2.90 20.33
CA MET A 140 -31.52 2.58 20.96
C MET A 140 -31.15 3.61 22.04
N PHE A 141 -31.37 4.89 21.77
CA PHE A 141 -31.13 5.96 22.73
C PHE A 141 -32.00 5.84 23.98
N LEU A 142 -33.31 5.62 23.83
CA LEU A 142 -34.24 5.49 24.95
C LEU A 142 -33.88 4.29 25.83
N LYS A 143 -33.49 3.16 25.25
CA LYS A 143 -32.98 2.00 26.00
C LYS A 143 -31.70 2.31 26.78
N LEU A 144 -30.76 3.04 26.16
CA LEU A 144 -29.55 3.50 26.86
C LEU A 144 -29.88 4.46 28.02
N HIS A 145 -30.88 5.32 27.82
CA HIS A 145 -31.36 6.27 28.82
C HIS A 145 -32.01 5.56 30.01
N GLU A 146 -32.96 4.65 29.74
CA GLU A 146 -33.66 3.82 30.73
C GLU A 146 -32.70 2.91 31.51
N ASN A 147 -31.65 2.40 30.85
CA ASN A 147 -30.61 1.59 31.49
C ASN A 147 -29.58 2.43 32.29
N GLY A 148 -29.75 3.76 32.38
CA GLY A 148 -28.88 4.63 33.19
C GLY A 148 -27.50 4.92 32.59
N PHE A 149 -27.33 4.73 31.27
CA PHE A 149 -26.08 4.98 30.55
C PHE A 149 -26.01 6.36 29.90
N THR A 150 -26.94 7.24 30.21
CA THR A 150 -26.88 8.65 29.76
C THR A 150 -26.85 9.59 30.95
N SER A 151 -26.24 10.75 30.77
CA SER A 151 -26.28 11.87 31.72
C SER A 151 -26.51 13.18 30.99
N THR A 152 -27.04 14.18 31.70
CA THR A 152 -27.28 15.52 31.16
C THR A 152 -26.35 16.51 31.83
N GLN A 153 -25.68 17.35 31.05
CA GLN A 153 -24.79 18.40 31.55
C GLN A 153 -24.99 19.69 30.75
N SER A 154 -24.91 20.84 31.42
CA SER A 154 -24.88 22.15 30.76
C SER A 154 -23.45 22.49 30.36
N VAL A 155 -23.26 22.92 29.11
CA VAL A 155 -21.95 23.29 28.56
C VAL A 155 -22.01 24.74 28.10
N ASP A 156 -20.99 25.51 28.46
CA ASP A 156 -20.82 26.88 27.94
C ASP A 156 -20.38 26.81 26.48
N GLN A 157 -21.15 27.45 25.60
CA GLN A 157 -20.87 27.51 24.16
C GLN A 157 -21.04 28.93 23.63
N LEU A 158 -20.31 29.25 22.58
CA LEU A 158 -20.46 30.52 21.89
C LEU A 158 -21.71 30.51 21.00
N PHE A 159 -22.59 31.49 21.20
CA PHE A 159 -23.81 31.70 20.43
C PHE A 159 -23.71 33.00 19.62
N CYS A 160 -23.99 32.92 18.33
CA CYS A 160 -24.05 34.10 17.47
C CYS A 160 -25.48 34.60 17.35
N ASN A 161 -25.81 35.73 17.98
CA ASN A 161 -27.15 36.32 17.91
C ASN A 161 -27.56 36.69 16.47
N LYS A 162 -26.61 37.10 15.62
CA LYS A 162 -26.89 37.47 14.22
C LYS A 162 -27.16 36.26 13.32
N CYS A 163 -26.51 35.14 13.58
CA CYS A 163 -26.73 33.89 12.84
C CYS A 163 -27.77 32.98 13.50
N ASP A 164 -28.27 33.38 14.68
CA ASP A 164 -29.22 32.65 15.52
C ASP A 164 -28.84 31.17 15.71
N LYS A 165 -27.58 30.93 16.11
CA LYS A 165 -27.09 29.57 16.37
C LYS A 165 -25.85 29.52 17.25
N PHE A 166 -25.67 28.37 17.90
CA PHE A 166 -24.41 27.99 18.53
C PHE A 166 -23.33 27.75 17.49
N LEU A 167 -22.10 28.16 17.81
CA LEU A 167 -20.94 28.10 16.94
C LEU A 167 -20.09 26.88 17.32
N ALA A 168 -19.93 25.95 16.38
CA ALA A 168 -18.86 24.96 16.46
C ALA A 168 -17.49 25.64 16.36
N ASP A 169 -16.45 25.03 16.92
CA ASP A 169 -15.08 25.58 16.99
C ASP A 169 -14.55 26.10 15.64
N ARG A 170 -14.83 25.38 14.55
CA ARG A 170 -14.49 25.78 13.16
C ARG A 170 -15.14 27.08 12.67
N PHE A 171 -16.20 27.54 13.34
CA PHE A 171 -16.90 28.79 13.06
C PHE A 171 -16.54 29.90 14.04
N VAL A 172 -15.54 29.67 14.90
CA VAL A 172 -15.03 30.65 15.84
C VAL A 172 -13.58 30.95 15.49
N THR A 173 -13.29 32.23 15.35
CA THR A 173 -11.92 32.76 15.24
C THR A 173 -11.75 33.85 16.29
N GLY A 174 -10.57 33.99 16.87
CA GLY A 174 -10.31 35.04 17.85
C GLY A 174 -8.84 35.11 18.25
N THR A 175 -8.56 35.94 19.24
CA THR A 175 -7.21 36.12 19.78
C THR A 175 -6.89 35.02 20.79
N CYS A 176 -5.77 34.32 20.59
CA CYS A 176 -5.30 33.27 21.46
C CYS A 176 -5.02 33.80 22.87
N PRO A 177 -5.60 33.20 23.93
CA PRO A 177 -5.36 33.64 25.30
C PRO A 177 -3.92 33.40 25.78
N MET A 178 -3.18 32.50 25.11
CA MET A 178 -1.86 32.05 25.53
C MET A 178 -0.70 32.80 24.85
N CYS A 179 -0.78 33.06 23.53
CA CYS A 179 0.30 33.69 22.77
C CYS A 179 -0.12 34.98 22.03
N ALA A 180 -1.36 35.42 22.21
CA ALA A 180 -1.91 36.61 21.54
C ALA A 180 -1.95 36.57 20.00
N TYR A 181 -1.81 35.40 19.38
CA TYR A 181 -2.10 35.21 17.95
C TYR A 181 -3.55 35.60 17.65
N ASP A 182 -3.78 36.49 16.70
CA ASP A 182 -5.06 37.21 16.49
C ASP A 182 -6.10 36.46 15.64
N ASP A 183 -5.73 35.33 15.05
CA ASP A 183 -6.61 34.48 14.22
C ASP A 183 -6.59 33.01 14.66
N ALA A 184 -6.58 32.77 15.97
CA ALA A 184 -6.71 31.43 16.53
C ALA A 184 -8.12 30.85 16.30
N ARG A 185 -8.19 29.54 16.04
CA ARG A 185 -9.45 28.81 15.84
C ARG A 185 -10.01 28.34 17.18
N GLY A 186 -11.31 28.04 17.22
CA GLY A 186 -11.99 27.64 18.46
C GLY A 186 -11.47 26.35 19.12
N ASP A 187 -10.72 25.52 18.39
CA ASP A 187 -10.19 24.23 18.82
C ASP A 187 -8.67 24.25 19.02
N GLN A 188 -7.96 25.09 18.26
CA GLN A 188 -6.51 25.13 18.24
C GLN A 188 -5.98 26.51 17.80
N CYS A 189 -4.94 26.98 18.47
CA CYS A 189 -4.16 28.13 18.01
C CYS A 189 -3.07 27.69 17.04
N ASP A 190 -3.11 28.15 15.79
CA ASP A 190 -2.07 27.84 14.80
C ASP A 190 -0.74 28.58 15.07
N GLY A 191 -0.76 29.67 15.84
CA GLY A 191 0.44 30.41 16.22
C GLY A 191 1.33 29.70 17.26
N CYS A 192 0.74 29.02 18.25
CA CYS A 192 1.48 28.30 19.30
C CYS A 192 1.20 26.80 19.39
N GLY A 193 0.30 26.28 18.56
CA GLY A 193 -0.08 24.86 18.49
C GLY A 193 -0.99 24.36 19.61
N LYS A 194 -1.31 25.20 20.60
CA LYS A 194 -2.06 24.81 21.80
C LYS A 194 -3.54 24.59 21.48
N LEU A 195 -4.08 23.47 21.98
CA LEU A 195 -5.51 23.20 22.00
C LEU A 195 -6.19 24.12 23.02
N ILE A 196 -7.31 24.70 22.64
CA ILE A 196 -8.08 25.68 23.42
C ILE A 196 -9.57 25.38 23.27
N ASN A 197 -10.37 25.80 24.24
CA ASN A 197 -11.82 25.81 24.08
C ASN A 197 -12.26 27.14 23.46
N ALA A 198 -13.27 27.12 22.59
CA ALA A 198 -13.69 28.31 21.87
C ALA A 198 -14.12 29.47 22.81
N VAL A 199 -14.68 29.15 23.97
CA VAL A 199 -15.07 30.12 25.01
C VAL A 199 -13.87 30.83 25.67
N GLU A 200 -12.65 30.30 25.53
CA GLU A 200 -11.42 30.88 26.07
C GLU A 200 -10.79 31.92 25.12
N LEU A 201 -11.27 32.00 23.87
CA LEU A 201 -10.77 32.97 22.90
C LEU A 201 -11.12 34.40 23.32
N LYS A 202 -10.11 35.29 23.30
CA LYS A 202 -10.31 36.73 23.45
C LYS A 202 -10.83 37.29 22.13
N ASP A 203 -11.74 38.26 22.17
CA ASP A 203 -12.34 38.88 20.98
C ASP A 203 -12.85 37.85 19.96
N ALA A 204 -13.51 36.79 20.46
CA ALA A 204 -14.09 35.76 19.62
C ALA A 204 -15.02 36.38 18.57
N LYS A 205 -14.97 35.85 17.35
CA LYS A 205 -15.75 36.29 16.21
C LYS A 205 -16.38 35.08 15.52
N CYS A 206 -17.62 35.26 15.10
CA CYS A 206 -18.30 34.31 14.24
C CYS A 206 -17.65 34.33 12.84
N HIS A 207 -17.15 33.20 12.36
CA HIS A 207 -16.52 33.12 11.04
C HIS A 207 -17.49 33.47 9.89
N MET A 208 -18.80 33.26 10.09
CA MET A 208 -19.82 33.49 9.06
C MET A 208 -20.22 34.96 8.93
N CYS A 209 -20.61 35.61 10.03
CA CYS A 209 -21.11 36.99 9.98
C CYS A 209 -20.10 38.04 10.49
N LYS A 210 -18.94 37.59 10.98
CA LYS A 210 -17.86 38.39 11.58
C LYS A 210 -18.24 39.15 12.87
N GLY A 211 -19.46 39.00 13.36
CA GLY A 211 -19.92 39.60 14.62
C GLY A 211 -19.43 38.85 15.88
N PRO A 212 -19.43 39.50 17.06
CA PRO A 212 -19.06 38.88 18.32
C PRO A 212 -20.13 37.88 18.77
N PRO A 213 -19.75 36.64 19.15
CA PRO A 213 -20.65 35.72 19.83
C PRO A 213 -20.70 35.99 21.34
N GLU A 214 -21.73 35.48 21.99
CA GLU A 214 -21.92 35.50 23.44
C GLU A 214 -21.81 34.09 24.01
N VAL A 215 -21.28 33.94 25.22
CA VAL A 215 -21.32 32.65 25.92
C VAL A 215 -22.75 32.40 26.39
N LYS A 216 -23.34 31.28 25.99
CA LYS A 216 -24.63 30.78 26.48
C LYS A 216 -24.50 29.34 26.93
N GLN A 217 -25.25 28.98 27.98
CA GLN A 217 -25.34 27.61 28.44
C GLN A 217 -26.26 26.81 27.51
N SER A 218 -25.77 25.66 27.08
CA SER A 218 -26.49 24.71 26.25
C SER A 218 -26.50 23.34 26.93
N THR A 219 -27.69 22.80 27.18
CA THR A 219 -27.85 21.48 27.80
C THR A 219 -27.57 20.36 26.80
N HIS A 220 -26.77 19.39 27.19
CA HIS A 220 -26.35 18.27 26.33
C HIS A 220 -26.45 16.93 27.05
N ILE A 221 -26.73 15.88 26.27
CA ILE A 221 -26.71 14.49 26.73
C ILE A 221 -25.38 13.85 26.40
N PHE A 222 -24.86 13.10 27.36
CA PHE A 222 -23.62 12.34 27.30
C PHE A 222 -23.89 10.85 27.47
N LEU A 223 -23.32 10.03 26.60
CA LEU A 223 -23.26 8.57 26.75
C LEU A 223 -22.12 8.20 27.70
N SER A 224 -22.43 7.50 28.78
CA SER A 224 -21.49 7.03 29.79
C SER A 224 -20.68 5.82 29.30
N LEU A 225 -19.69 6.08 28.44
CA LEU A 225 -18.77 5.04 27.95
C LEU A 225 -17.93 4.44 29.08
N ASP A 226 -17.60 5.23 30.09
CA ASP A 226 -16.94 4.83 31.33
C ASP A 226 -17.65 3.66 32.00
N LYS A 227 -18.98 3.75 32.15
CA LYS A 227 -19.81 2.69 32.75
C LYS A 227 -19.94 1.46 31.85
N LEU A 228 -19.80 1.63 30.53
CA LEU A 228 -19.94 0.57 29.52
C LEU A 228 -18.61 -0.10 29.17
N GLN A 229 -17.49 0.45 29.65
CA GLN A 229 -16.15 0.01 29.27
C GLN A 229 -15.94 -1.47 29.60
N GLN A 230 -16.23 -1.91 30.83
CA GLN A 230 -15.98 -3.30 31.22
C GLN A 230 -16.73 -4.29 30.33
N LYS A 231 -18.03 -4.07 30.12
CA LYS A 231 -18.87 -4.93 29.27
C LYS A 231 -18.37 -4.98 27.82
N THR A 232 -17.86 -3.85 27.32
CA THR A 232 -17.31 -3.75 25.96
C THR A 232 -15.97 -4.46 25.85
N THR A 233 -15.09 -4.30 26.85
CA THR A 233 -13.81 -5.03 26.95
C THR A 233 -14.05 -6.53 27.01
N ASP A 234 -14.98 -7.01 27.84
CA ASP A 234 -15.29 -8.44 27.95
C ASP A 234 -15.75 -9.03 26.61
N HIS A 235 -16.61 -8.30 25.87
CA HIS A 235 -17.03 -8.69 24.53
C HIS A 235 -15.83 -8.74 23.56
N LEU A 236 -15.01 -7.69 23.53
CA LEU A 236 -13.87 -7.61 22.64
C LEU A 236 -12.83 -8.68 22.92
N ASP A 237 -12.48 -8.92 24.20
CA ASP A 237 -11.50 -9.95 24.57
C ASP A 237 -12.00 -11.34 24.19
N LYS A 238 -13.31 -11.61 24.35
CA LYS A 238 -13.93 -12.84 23.87
C LYS A 238 -13.81 -13.01 22.36
N GLU A 239 -14.10 -11.96 21.58
CA GLU A 239 -14.02 -12.03 20.12
C GLU A 239 -12.57 -12.15 19.64
N LEU A 240 -11.64 -11.41 20.26
CA LEU A 240 -10.22 -11.40 19.89
C LEU A 240 -9.47 -12.67 20.30
N ALA A 241 -9.97 -13.42 21.28
CA ALA A 241 -9.41 -14.70 21.73
C ALA A 241 -9.79 -15.89 20.85
N LYS A 242 -10.70 -15.73 19.88
CA LYS A 242 -11.06 -16.80 18.95
C LYS A 242 -9.86 -17.17 18.07
N GLU A 243 -9.66 -18.48 17.83
CA GLU A 243 -8.57 -18.96 16.96
C GLU A 243 -8.70 -18.43 15.53
N ASP A 244 -9.91 -18.14 15.08
CA ASP A 244 -10.24 -17.62 13.76
C ASP A 244 -10.51 -16.10 13.76
N ASN A 245 -9.89 -15.36 14.68
CA ASN A 245 -9.97 -13.90 14.74
C ASN A 245 -9.50 -13.26 13.41
N ARG A 246 -10.40 -12.51 12.75
CA ARG A 246 -10.12 -11.80 11.49
C ARG A 246 -10.05 -10.28 11.67
N TRP A 247 -9.83 -9.79 12.89
CA TRP A 247 -9.53 -8.38 13.12
C TRP A 247 -8.17 -8.04 12.55
N SER A 248 -8.09 -6.90 11.86
CA SER A 248 -6.82 -6.39 11.39
C SER A 248 -5.95 -5.94 12.57
N ALA A 249 -4.64 -6.15 12.48
CA ALA A 249 -3.72 -5.87 13.58
C ALA A 249 -3.76 -4.41 14.06
N ASN A 250 -3.92 -3.46 13.12
CA ASN A 250 -4.09 -2.04 13.42
C ASN A 250 -5.40 -1.76 14.18
N ALA A 251 -6.50 -2.41 13.84
CA ALA A 251 -7.78 -2.27 14.54
C ALA A 251 -7.65 -2.76 15.99
N VAL A 252 -6.99 -3.91 16.21
CA VAL A 252 -6.70 -4.44 17.54
C VAL A 252 -5.84 -3.46 18.34
N GLY A 253 -4.76 -2.94 17.74
CA GLY A 253 -3.85 -1.99 18.37
C GLY A 253 -4.55 -0.70 18.80
N ILE A 254 -5.32 -0.08 17.91
CA ILE A 254 -6.08 1.14 18.20
C ILE A 254 -7.11 0.90 19.30
N THR A 255 -7.87 -0.20 19.21
CA THR A 255 -8.92 -0.53 20.19
C THR A 255 -8.33 -0.74 21.58
N ARG A 256 -7.24 -1.52 21.69
CA ARG A 256 -6.55 -1.73 22.98
C ARG A 256 -5.99 -0.44 23.56
N ALA A 257 -5.47 0.47 22.72
CA ALA A 257 -5.00 1.77 23.17
C ALA A 257 -6.12 2.62 23.77
N TRP A 258 -7.29 2.64 23.14
CA TRP A 258 -8.49 3.31 23.67
C TRP A 258 -8.96 2.70 24.99
N MET A 259 -9.05 1.37 25.08
CA MET A 259 -9.48 0.71 26.31
C MET A 259 -8.49 0.90 27.46
N LYS A 260 -7.18 0.94 27.18
CA LYS A 260 -6.15 1.16 28.19
C LYS A 260 -6.16 2.59 28.76
N LEU A 261 -6.52 3.58 27.95
CA LEU A 261 -6.61 4.97 28.39
C LEU A 261 -7.75 5.20 29.40
N GLY A 262 -8.80 4.38 29.32
CA GLY A 262 -10.08 4.63 29.97
C GLY A 262 -11.02 5.40 29.05
N LEU A 263 -12.30 5.06 29.07
CA LEU A 263 -13.31 5.71 28.26
C LEU A 263 -14.02 6.81 29.06
N ASP A 264 -14.05 8.02 28.53
CA ASP A 264 -14.81 9.13 29.12
C ASP A 264 -16.25 9.20 28.58
N PRO A 265 -17.20 9.77 29.34
CA PRO A 265 -18.50 10.13 28.81
C PRO A 265 -18.38 11.00 27.55
N ARG A 266 -19.17 10.68 26.50
CA ARG A 266 -19.14 11.41 25.23
C ARG A 266 -20.46 12.11 24.95
N CYS A 267 -20.40 13.39 24.60
CA CYS A 267 -21.58 14.16 24.21
C CYS A 267 -22.17 13.65 22.90
N ILE A 268 -23.42 13.18 22.94
CA ILE A 268 -24.15 12.60 21.82
C ILE A 268 -25.22 13.52 21.24
N THR A 269 -25.27 14.79 21.64
CA THR A 269 -26.24 15.79 21.12
C THR A 269 -25.54 17.01 20.55
N ARG A 270 -26.17 17.68 19.59
CA ARG A 270 -25.65 18.91 18.96
C ARG A 270 -26.78 19.91 18.71
N ASP A 271 -26.44 21.18 18.82
CA ASP A 271 -27.27 22.32 18.42
C ASP A 271 -27.25 22.52 16.91
N LEU A 272 -27.81 21.55 16.17
CA LEU A 272 -27.94 21.58 14.72
C LEU A 272 -29.40 21.35 14.35
N LYS A 273 -29.78 21.78 13.14
CA LYS A 273 -31.12 21.50 12.59
C LYS A 273 -31.12 20.23 11.74
N TRP A 274 -30.00 19.92 11.09
CA TRP A 274 -29.85 18.76 10.22
C TRP A 274 -29.24 17.55 10.93
N GLY A 275 -30.11 16.70 11.50
CA GLY A 275 -29.75 15.49 12.22
C GLY A 275 -30.99 14.73 12.69
N THR A 276 -30.77 13.55 13.29
CA THR A 276 -31.84 12.77 13.92
C THR A 276 -32.33 13.48 15.21
N PRO A 277 -33.63 13.78 15.38
CA PRO A 277 -34.14 14.51 16.53
C PRO A 277 -34.06 13.69 17.83
N VAL A 278 -33.82 14.38 18.95
CA VAL A 278 -33.72 13.76 20.29
C VAL A 278 -35.12 13.67 20.93
N PRO A 279 -35.56 12.49 21.40
CA PRO A 279 -36.92 12.28 21.89
C PRO A 279 -37.05 12.57 23.40
N LEU A 280 -36.59 13.73 23.85
CA LEU A 280 -36.72 14.18 25.24
C LEU A 280 -37.17 15.64 25.33
N ASP A 281 -37.96 15.95 26.36
CA ASP A 281 -38.41 17.30 26.66
C ASP A 281 -37.21 18.25 26.88
N GLY A 282 -37.26 19.43 26.27
CA GLY A 282 -36.17 20.42 26.31
C GLY A 282 -35.06 20.20 25.29
N PHE A 283 -35.18 19.20 24.41
CA PHE A 283 -34.24 18.90 23.32
C PHE A 283 -34.86 19.08 21.92
N GLU A 284 -36.00 19.78 21.79
CA GLU A 284 -36.77 19.91 20.55
C GLU A 284 -35.98 20.60 19.42
N ASN A 285 -35.00 21.43 19.77
CA ASN A 285 -34.11 22.13 18.84
C ASN A 285 -32.71 21.50 18.75
N LYS A 286 -32.56 20.24 19.18
CA LYS A 286 -31.30 19.51 19.20
C LYS A 286 -31.44 18.20 18.43
N VAL A 287 -30.31 17.77 17.88
CA VAL A 287 -30.20 16.50 17.16
C VAL A 287 -29.11 15.65 17.76
N PHE A 288 -29.16 14.35 17.50
CA PHE A 288 -28.06 13.46 17.81
C PHE A 288 -26.80 13.86 17.04
N TYR A 289 -25.67 13.69 17.70
CA TYR A 289 -24.37 13.86 17.08
C TYR A 289 -24.13 12.76 16.06
N VAL A 290 -23.71 13.13 14.85
CA VAL A 290 -23.52 12.20 13.72
C VAL A 290 -22.68 10.96 14.07
N TRP A 291 -21.69 11.09 14.97
CA TRP A 291 -20.85 9.95 15.33
C TRP A 291 -21.49 8.98 16.33
N PHE A 292 -22.63 9.34 16.93
CA PHE A 292 -23.49 8.41 17.67
C PHE A 292 -24.40 7.64 16.72
N ASP A 293 -25.06 8.31 15.76
CA ASP A 293 -26.11 7.70 14.95
C ASP A 293 -25.67 7.20 13.56
N ALA A 294 -24.51 7.62 13.02
CA ALA A 294 -24.03 7.14 11.72
C ALA A 294 -23.86 5.60 11.67
N PRO A 295 -23.28 4.91 12.68
CA PRO A 295 -23.25 3.45 12.69
C PRO A 295 -24.64 2.80 12.81
N ILE A 296 -25.62 3.47 13.42
CA ILE A 296 -27.03 3.04 13.42
C ILE A 296 -27.62 3.04 12.00
N GLY A 297 -27.02 3.82 11.10
CA GLY A 297 -27.26 3.79 9.66
C GLY A 297 -27.23 2.39 9.06
N TYR A 298 -26.34 1.49 9.52
CA TYR A 298 -26.30 0.12 9.00
C TYR A 298 -27.59 -0.66 9.29
N LEU A 299 -28.17 -0.44 10.47
CA LEU A 299 -29.41 -1.09 10.93
C LEU A 299 -30.59 -0.51 10.16
N SER A 300 -30.68 0.82 10.06
CA SER A 300 -31.79 1.50 9.39
C SER A 300 -31.81 1.23 7.90
N ILE A 301 -30.64 1.20 7.24
CA ILE A 301 -30.54 0.81 5.83
C ILE A 301 -31.01 -0.64 5.62
N THR A 302 -30.68 -1.54 6.54
CA THR A 302 -31.16 -2.93 6.49
C THR A 302 -32.69 -3.00 6.68
N LYS A 303 -33.25 -2.21 7.61
CA LYS A 303 -34.70 -2.10 7.84
C LYS A 303 -35.45 -1.54 6.62
N CYS A 304 -34.88 -0.58 5.90
CA CYS A 304 -35.47 -0.05 4.67
C CYS A 304 -35.69 -1.13 3.60
N VAL A 305 -34.89 -2.20 3.62
CA VAL A 305 -34.99 -3.31 2.65
C VAL A 305 -35.86 -4.44 3.16
N LEU A 306 -35.64 -4.87 4.41
CA LEU A 306 -36.24 -6.09 4.97
C LEU A 306 -37.50 -5.85 5.80
N GLY A 307 -37.87 -4.59 6.07
CA GLY A 307 -38.87 -4.32 7.10
C GLY A 307 -38.42 -4.90 8.44
N ASP A 308 -39.34 -5.43 9.24
CA ASP A 308 -39.07 -5.95 10.60
C ASP A 308 -38.09 -7.14 10.65
N ASP A 309 -37.92 -7.84 9.52
CA ASP A 309 -36.97 -8.93 9.37
C ASP A 309 -35.49 -8.49 9.47
N TRP A 310 -35.19 -7.19 9.50
CA TRP A 310 -33.85 -6.66 9.75
C TRP A 310 -33.24 -7.17 11.07
N THR A 311 -34.10 -7.43 12.07
CA THR A 311 -33.71 -7.97 13.37
C THR A 311 -33.10 -9.36 13.26
N LYS A 312 -33.45 -10.16 12.25
CA LYS A 312 -32.85 -11.48 12.01
C LYS A 312 -31.36 -11.40 11.73
N TRP A 313 -30.88 -10.28 11.18
CA TRP A 313 -29.47 -9.99 10.93
C TRP A 313 -28.80 -9.26 12.11
N TRP A 314 -29.47 -8.23 12.63
CA TRP A 314 -28.86 -7.29 13.58
C TRP A 314 -29.16 -7.54 15.05
N LYS A 315 -30.02 -8.51 15.38
CA LYS A 315 -30.32 -8.94 16.75
C LYS A 315 -30.20 -10.46 16.92
N ASN A 316 -29.15 -11.03 16.33
CA ASN A 316 -28.96 -12.48 16.22
C ASN A 316 -27.46 -12.86 16.28
N PRO A 317 -26.74 -12.46 17.35
CA PRO A 317 -25.28 -12.62 17.46
C PRO A 317 -24.82 -14.09 17.40
N ASP A 318 -25.69 -15.04 17.76
CA ASP A 318 -25.33 -16.47 17.77
C ASP A 318 -25.30 -17.11 16.37
N ASN A 319 -25.95 -16.50 15.38
CA ASN A 319 -26.08 -17.07 14.03
C ASN A 319 -25.52 -16.18 12.93
N VAL A 320 -25.08 -14.96 13.24
CA VAL A 320 -24.61 -13.96 12.28
C VAL A 320 -23.19 -13.53 12.61
N GLU A 321 -22.30 -13.62 11.64
CA GLU A 321 -20.97 -13.02 11.70
C GLU A 321 -20.99 -11.63 11.06
N LEU A 322 -20.70 -10.59 11.83
CA LEU A 322 -20.59 -9.22 11.33
C LEU A 322 -19.15 -8.86 10.96
N TYR A 323 -18.95 -8.48 9.70
CA TYR A 323 -17.71 -7.91 9.15
C TYR A 323 -17.89 -6.43 8.85
N ASN A 324 -17.07 -5.58 9.46
CA ASN A 324 -17.03 -4.15 9.16
C ASN A 324 -15.73 -3.80 8.43
N PHE A 325 -15.83 -3.25 7.22
CA PHE A 325 -14.70 -2.74 6.45
C PHE A 325 -14.59 -1.23 6.58
N VAL A 326 -13.49 -0.77 7.16
CA VAL A 326 -13.29 0.62 7.54
C VAL A 326 -11.86 1.10 7.24
N GLY A 327 -11.66 2.42 7.14
CA GLY A 327 -10.33 3.01 7.31
C GLY A 327 -9.96 3.11 8.79
N LYS A 328 -8.65 3.15 9.12
CA LYS A 328 -8.17 3.19 10.52
C LYS A 328 -8.79 4.29 11.39
N ASP A 329 -9.17 5.43 10.81
CA ASP A 329 -9.81 6.54 11.54
C ASP A 329 -11.18 6.18 12.10
N ASN A 330 -11.87 5.22 11.48
CA ASN A 330 -13.19 4.80 11.88
C ASN A 330 -13.18 3.67 12.94
N VAL A 331 -12.00 3.16 13.32
CA VAL A 331 -11.88 2.03 14.25
C VAL A 331 -12.53 2.31 15.59
N ALA A 332 -12.24 3.45 16.22
CA ALA A 332 -12.80 3.76 17.55
C ALA A 332 -14.34 3.79 17.55
N PHE A 333 -14.96 4.26 16.47
CA PHE A 333 -16.41 4.31 16.34
C PHE A 333 -17.02 2.90 16.24
N HIS A 334 -16.36 1.98 15.53
CA HIS A 334 -16.88 0.64 15.27
C HIS A 334 -16.45 -0.41 16.32
N ALA A 335 -15.31 -0.21 16.98
CA ALA A 335 -14.79 -1.12 18.00
C ALA A 335 -15.19 -0.70 19.43
N VAL A 336 -15.47 0.58 19.66
CA VAL A 336 -15.74 1.11 21.00
C VAL A 336 -17.13 1.72 21.07
N MET A 337 -17.37 2.87 20.42
CA MET A 337 -18.58 3.66 20.70
C MET A 337 -19.88 2.98 20.27
N PHE A 338 -19.90 2.36 19.09
CA PHE A 338 -21.08 1.64 18.64
C PHE A 338 -21.31 0.34 19.44
N PRO A 339 -20.30 -0.52 19.69
CA PRO A 339 -20.44 -1.63 20.62
C PRO A 339 -20.91 -1.23 22.02
N CYS A 340 -20.40 -0.14 22.61
CA CYS A 340 -20.93 0.38 23.88
C CYS A 340 -22.43 0.67 23.78
N SER A 341 -22.87 1.32 22.70
CA SER A 341 -24.28 1.65 22.48
C SER A 341 -25.15 0.39 22.31
N GLN A 342 -24.69 -0.56 21.50
CA GLN A 342 -25.38 -1.84 21.26
C GLN A 342 -25.48 -2.69 22.53
N LEU A 343 -24.38 -2.82 23.28
CA LEU A 343 -24.32 -3.59 24.52
C LEU A 343 -25.09 -2.91 25.65
N GLY A 344 -25.04 -1.57 25.74
CA GLY A 344 -25.76 -0.80 26.74
C GLY A 344 -27.27 -0.77 26.53
N ALA A 345 -27.74 -0.94 25.28
CA ALA A 345 -29.17 -1.04 24.97
C ALA A 345 -29.81 -2.36 25.47
N ASN A 346 -29.02 -3.40 25.79
CA ASN A 346 -29.50 -4.70 26.30
C ASN A 346 -30.56 -5.39 25.40
N ASP A 347 -30.40 -5.28 24.09
CA ASP A 347 -31.43 -5.67 23.10
C ASP A 347 -30.90 -6.72 22.09
N ASN A 348 -30.04 -7.61 22.59
CA ASN A 348 -29.46 -8.74 21.86
C ASN A 348 -28.86 -8.40 20.49
N TYR A 349 -28.22 -7.23 20.35
CA TYR A 349 -27.64 -6.79 19.08
C TYR A 349 -26.50 -7.71 18.62
N THR A 350 -26.41 -7.91 17.30
CA THR A 350 -25.23 -8.43 16.63
C THR A 350 -24.15 -7.33 16.67
N VAL A 351 -23.17 -7.52 17.56
CA VAL A 351 -22.02 -6.62 17.73
C VAL A 351 -20.89 -7.08 16.84
N VAL A 352 -20.00 -6.17 16.42
CA VAL A 352 -18.89 -6.49 15.51
C VAL A 352 -18.08 -7.71 16.00
N ASN A 353 -17.93 -8.68 15.11
CA ASN A 353 -17.12 -9.89 15.33
C ASN A 353 -15.80 -9.81 14.58
N ASN A 354 -15.77 -9.14 13.43
CA ASN A 354 -14.60 -9.01 12.57
C ASN A 354 -14.46 -7.55 12.08
N LEU A 355 -13.46 -6.82 12.59
CA LEU A 355 -13.18 -5.44 12.15
C LEU A 355 -11.98 -5.40 11.21
N CYS A 356 -12.24 -5.13 9.93
CA CYS A 356 -11.26 -5.15 8.86
C CYS A 356 -10.85 -3.71 8.51
N ALA A 357 -9.88 -3.16 9.25
CA ALA A 357 -9.38 -1.81 9.06
C ALA A 357 -8.16 -1.74 8.13
N THR A 358 -8.17 -0.75 7.23
CA THR A 358 -7.04 -0.45 6.33
C THR A 358 -6.24 0.76 6.79
N GLU A 359 -4.95 0.75 6.46
CA GLU A 359 -4.08 1.92 6.48
C GLU A 359 -4.41 2.87 5.30
N TYR A 360 -3.71 4.00 5.16
CA TYR A 360 -4.04 4.95 4.10
C TYR A 360 -3.45 4.56 2.75
N LEU A 361 -4.20 4.84 1.69
CA LEU A 361 -3.65 4.98 0.35
C LEU A 361 -3.29 6.45 0.11
N ASN A 362 -2.01 6.71 -0.10
CA ASN A 362 -1.45 7.98 -0.56
C ASN A 362 -1.48 8.04 -2.10
N TYR A 363 -1.24 9.22 -2.66
CA TYR A 363 -1.18 9.44 -4.11
C TYR A 363 0.19 9.98 -4.49
N GLU A 364 0.94 9.20 -5.25
CA GLU A 364 2.36 9.41 -5.55
C GLU A 364 3.15 9.66 -4.26
N ASP A 365 3.79 10.81 -4.12
CA ASP A 365 4.57 11.24 -2.96
C ASP A 365 3.77 12.09 -1.95
N THR A 366 2.45 12.23 -2.15
CA THR A 366 1.60 13.13 -1.36
C THR A 366 0.25 12.51 -0.97
N LYS A 367 -0.60 13.28 -0.30
CA LYS A 367 -1.96 12.89 0.06
C LYS A 367 -2.96 13.38 -0.98
N PHE A 368 -4.06 12.64 -1.15
CA PHE A 368 -5.22 13.10 -1.90
C PHE A 368 -5.69 14.46 -1.37
N SER A 369 -5.97 15.41 -2.28
CA SER A 369 -6.39 16.76 -1.91
C SER A 369 -7.34 17.33 -2.96
N LYS A 370 -8.62 17.45 -2.59
CA LYS A 370 -9.64 18.07 -3.45
C LYS A 370 -9.36 19.55 -3.68
N SER A 371 -8.93 20.29 -2.65
CA SER A 371 -8.65 21.73 -2.76
C SER A 371 -7.44 22.04 -3.64
N ARG A 372 -6.44 21.15 -3.69
CA ARG A 372 -5.25 21.29 -4.57
C ARG A 372 -5.39 20.58 -5.91
N GLY A 373 -6.50 19.88 -6.15
CA GLY A 373 -6.72 19.06 -7.35
C GLY A 373 -5.73 17.89 -7.48
N THR A 374 -5.21 17.38 -6.36
CA THR A 374 -4.21 16.32 -6.33
C THR A 374 -4.86 14.97 -6.06
N GLY A 375 -4.61 14.00 -6.95
CA GLY A 375 -5.12 12.64 -6.86
C GLY A 375 -6.35 12.37 -7.72
N ILE A 376 -6.71 11.09 -7.80
CA ILE A 376 -7.80 10.59 -8.63
C ILE A 376 -9.06 10.41 -7.77
N PHE A 377 -10.13 11.08 -8.18
CA PHE A 377 -11.46 10.94 -7.61
C PHE A 377 -12.30 9.95 -8.42
N GLY A 378 -13.32 9.35 -7.79
CA GLY A 378 -14.07 8.25 -8.39
C GLY A 378 -14.77 8.63 -9.72
N ASP A 379 -15.27 9.85 -9.82
CA ASP A 379 -15.85 10.43 -11.04
C ASP A 379 -14.79 10.66 -12.13
N ALA A 380 -13.60 11.11 -11.74
CA ALA A 380 -12.49 11.32 -12.64
C ALA A 380 -11.88 10.02 -13.19
N ALA A 381 -11.90 8.94 -12.41
CA ALA A 381 -11.43 7.62 -12.83
C ALA A 381 -12.19 7.12 -14.06
N GLN A 382 -13.52 7.30 -14.08
CA GLN A 382 -14.36 6.96 -15.23
C GLN A 382 -13.97 7.75 -16.50
N GLY A 383 -13.60 9.02 -16.34
CA GLY A 383 -13.17 9.88 -17.44
C GLY A 383 -11.82 9.55 -18.07
N THR A 384 -11.07 8.57 -17.53
CA THR A 384 -9.77 8.16 -18.08
C THR A 384 -9.89 7.19 -19.27
N GLY A 385 -11.05 6.57 -19.47
CA GLY A 385 -11.23 5.48 -20.43
C GLY A 385 -10.58 4.15 -20.02
N ILE A 386 -9.92 4.11 -18.85
CA ILE A 386 -9.37 2.88 -18.29
C ILE A 386 -10.52 2.09 -17.61
N PRO A 387 -10.75 0.82 -17.96
CA PRO A 387 -11.86 0.04 -17.41
C PRO A 387 -11.78 -0.13 -15.89
N ALA A 388 -12.93 -0.16 -15.23
CA ALA A 388 -13.05 -0.28 -13.77
C ALA A 388 -12.26 -1.47 -13.19
N ASP A 389 -12.31 -2.65 -13.83
CA ASP A 389 -11.58 -3.84 -13.38
C ASP A 389 -10.06 -3.64 -13.30
N ILE A 390 -9.49 -2.77 -14.14
CA ILE A 390 -8.06 -2.45 -14.10
C ILE A 390 -7.73 -1.63 -12.85
N TRP A 391 -8.60 -0.68 -12.49
CA TRP A 391 -8.49 0.07 -11.23
C TRP A 391 -8.65 -0.86 -10.02
N ARG A 392 -9.67 -1.72 -10.04
CA ARG A 392 -9.92 -2.70 -8.96
C ARG A 392 -8.70 -3.57 -8.72
N PHE A 393 -8.15 -4.17 -9.79
CA PHE A 393 -6.95 -4.99 -9.71
C PHE A 393 -5.79 -4.28 -9.03
N TYR A 394 -5.44 -3.08 -9.50
CA TYR A 394 -4.26 -2.40 -8.99
C TYR A 394 -4.43 -1.94 -7.54
N LEU A 395 -5.60 -1.39 -7.21
CA LEU A 395 -5.91 -0.97 -5.84
C LEU A 395 -5.87 -2.15 -4.86
N LEU A 396 -6.33 -3.33 -5.28
CA LEU A 396 -6.27 -4.55 -4.45
C LEU A 396 -4.86 -5.13 -4.38
N TYR A 397 -4.10 -5.10 -5.49
CA TYR A 397 -2.69 -5.51 -5.52
C TYR A 397 -1.82 -4.67 -4.57
N MET A 398 -2.19 -3.40 -4.38
CA MET A 398 -1.53 -2.44 -3.50
C MET A 398 -2.36 -2.09 -2.25
N ARG A 399 -3.30 -2.95 -1.85
CA ARG A 399 -4.19 -2.66 -0.71
C ARG A 399 -3.36 -2.36 0.56
N PRO A 400 -3.64 -1.25 1.27
CA PRO A 400 -2.92 -0.85 2.48
C PRO A 400 -3.38 -1.64 3.70
N GLU A 401 -2.90 -2.88 3.84
CA GLU A 401 -3.31 -3.79 4.93
C GLU A 401 -2.51 -3.58 6.21
N SER A 402 -1.17 -3.61 6.12
CA SER A 402 -0.26 -3.51 7.27
C SER A 402 0.40 -2.13 7.44
N GLN A 403 0.50 -1.37 6.35
CA GLN A 403 1.11 -0.05 6.30
C GLN A 403 0.47 0.78 5.20
N ASP A 404 0.66 2.10 5.27
CA ASP A 404 0.27 3.00 4.20
C ASP A 404 0.91 2.56 2.86
N THR A 405 0.15 2.66 1.78
CA THR A 405 0.63 2.43 0.41
C THR A 405 0.48 3.70 -0.41
N ALA A 406 1.08 3.75 -1.59
CA ALA A 406 0.97 4.90 -2.50
C ALA A 406 0.54 4.41 -3.87
N PHE A 407 -0.50 5.04 -4.43
CA PHE A 407 -0.83 4.89 -5.83
C PHE A 407 0.27 5.56 -6.67
N SER A 408 0.88 4.83 -7.60
CA SER A 408 1.80 5.42 -8.57
C SER A 408 1.41 5.05 -9.99
N TRP A 409 1.36 6.04 -10.87
CA TRP A 409 1.04 5.83 -12.28
C TRP A 409 2.08 4.97 -13.01
N ASP A 410 3.38 5.08 -12.66
CA ASP A 410 4.42 4.25 -13.28
C ASP A 410 4.28 2.78 -12.88
N ASP A 411 4.04 2.53 -11.59
CA ASP A 411 3.82 1.17 -11.09
C ASP A 411 2.48 0.62 -11.58
N PHE A 412 1.43 1.44 -11.69
CA PHE A 412 0.17 1.07 -12.30
C PHE A 412 0.36 0.51 -13.72
N VAL A 413 1.05 1.24 -14.59
CA VAL A 413 1.36 0.80 -15.96
C VAL A 413 2.19 -0.47 -15.96
N LEU A 414 3.22 -0.52 -15.11
CA LEU A 414 4.09 -1.67 -15.00
C LEU A 414 3.29 -2.92 -14.65
N LYS A 415 2.46 -2.87 -13.60
CA LYS A 415 1.68 -4.02 -13.12
C LYS A 415 0.58 -4.43 -14.08
N VAL A 416 -0.12 -3.49 -14.71
CA VAL A 416 -1.12 -3.83 -15.73
C VAL A 416 -0.45 -4.52 -16.92
N ASN A 417 0.67 -4.00 -17.41
CA ASN A 417 1.36 -4.59 -18.56
C ASN A 417 2.06 -5.92 -18.20
N SER A 418 2.67 -6.05 -17.02
CA SER A 418 3.41 -7.26 -16.63
C SER A 418 2.50 -8.38 -16.11
N GLU A 419 1.57 -8.06 -15.21
CA GLU A 419 0.74 -9.07 -14.54
C GLU A 419 -0.55 -9.37 -15.27
N LEU A 420 -1.25 -8.34 -15.77
CA LEU A 420 -2.49 -8.56 -16.51
C LEU A 420 -2.20 -8.96 -17.95
N LEU A 421 -1.50 -8.12 -18.72
CA LEU A 421 -1.29 -8.39 -20.15
C LEU A 421 -0.35 -9.58 -20.40
N ASN A 422 0.87 -9.53 -19.85
CA ASN A 422 1.92 -10.53 -20.19
C ASN A 422 1.80 -11.86 -19.44
N ASN A 423 1.03 -11.92 -18.35
CA ASN A 423 0.82 -13.15 -17.58
C ASN A 423 -0.63 -13.66 -17.73
N LEU A 424 -1.60 -13.05 -17.05
CA LEU A 424 -3.00 -13.51 -17.00
C LEU A 424 -3.66 -13.57 -18.39
N GLY A 425 -3.63 -12.45 -19.10
CA GLY A 425 -4.20 -12.30 -20.44
C GLY A 425 -3.48 -13.18 -21.45
N ASN A 426 -2.15 -13.25 -21.39
CA ASN A 426 -1.37 -14.11 -22.26
C ASN A 426 -1.76 -15.59 -22.10
N PHE A 427 -1.87 -16.10 -20.86
CA PHE A 427 -2.24 -17.49 -20.62
C PHE A 427 -3.63 -17.80 -21.18
N ILE A 428 -4.64 -17.03 -20.77
CA ILE A 428 -6.04 -17.27 -21.16
C ILE A 428 -6.19 -17.16 -22.68
N ASN A 429 -5.63 -16.11 -23.28
CA ASN A 429 -5.73 -15.91 -24.73
C ASN A 429 -5.04 -17.04 -25.50
N ARG A 430 -3.86 -17.51 -25.07
CA ARG A 430 -3.19 -18.65 -25.70
C ARG A 430 -4.02 -19.92 -25.60
N ALA A 431 -4.50 -20.25 -24.39
CA ALA A 431 -5.30 -21.45 -24.16
C ALA A 431 -6.52 -21.49 -25.08
N LEU A 432 -7.30 -20.42 -25.13
CA LEU A 432 -8.52 -20.36 -25.94
C LEU A 432 -8.23 -20.21 -27.45
N SER A 433 -7.22 -19.44 -27.84
CA SER A 433 -6.84 -19.29 -29.26
C SER A 433 -6.33 -20.61 -29.86
N PHE A 434 -5.63 -21.45 -29.10
CA PHE A 434 -5.24 -22.77 -29.57
C PHE A 434 -6.46 -23.68 -29.80
N VAL A 435 -7.46 -23.66 -28.91
CA VAL A 435 -8.72 -24.38 -29.14
C VAL A 435 -9.40 -23.88 -30.42
N ALA A 436 -9.51 -22.56 -30.58
CA ALA A 436 -10.15 -21.94 -31.75
C ALA A 436 -9.44 -22.28 -33.08
N ASN A 437 -8.11 -22.15 -33.11
CA ASN A 437 -7.33 -22.23 -34.36
C ASN A 437 -6.91 -23.66 -34.72
N SER A 438 -6.77 -24.56 -33.75
CA SER A 438 -6.24 -25.92 -33.98
C SER A 438 -7.31 -27.01 -33.88
N PHE A 439 -8.46 -26.72 -33.29
CA PHE A 439 -9.55 -27.67 -33.08
C PHE A 439 -10.92 -27.07 -33.43
N ASP A 440 -10.95 -26.07 -34.32
CA ASP A 440 -12.16 -25.36 -34.75
C ASP A 440 -13.02 -24.86 -33.58
N GLY A 441 -12.43 -24.46 -32.46
CA GLY A 441 -13.16 -24.00 -31.28
C GLY A 441 -13.86 -25.11 -30.49
N VAL A 442 -13.56 -26.38 -30.77
CA VAL A 442 -14.11 -27.53 -30.05
C VAL A 442 -13.04 -28.09 -29.11
N ILE A 443 -13.40 -28.28 -27.84
CA ILE A 443 -12.49 -28.82 -26.83
C ILE A 443 -12.13 -30.27 -27.20
N PRO A 444 -10.84 -30.60 -27.37
CA PRO A 444 -10.41 -31.94 -27.74
C PRO A 444 -10.58 -32.95 -26.59
N LYS A 445 -10.49 -34.25 -26.91
CA LYS A 445 -10.39 -35.30 -25.90
C LYS A 445 -9.11 -35.12 -25.08
N MET A 446 -9.22 -35.24 -23.77
CA MET A 446 -8.10 -35.10 -22.83
C MET A 446 -7.76 -36.46 -22.23
N GLU A 447 -6.52 -36.93 -22.43
CA GLU A 447 -5.99 -38.18 -21.88
C GLU A 447 -4.81 -37.84 -20.96
N LEU A 448 -5.12 -37.66 -19.66
CA LEU A 448 -4.19 -37.05 -18.71
C LEU A 448 -2.94 -37.90 -18.44
N THR A 449 -1.78 -37.26 -18.58
CA THR A 449 -0.48 -37.80 -18.16
C THR A 449 -0.14 -37.38 -16.73
N GLU A 450 1.02 -37.79 -16.22
CA GLU A 450 1.52 -37.34 -14.92
C GLU A 450 1.79 -35.82 -14.91
N ALA A 451 2.40 -35.27 -15.96
CA ALA A 451 2.62 -33.83 -16.08
C ALA A 451 1.32 -32.99 -16.03
N ASP A 452 0.20 -33.56 -16.51
CA ASP A 452 -1.11 -32.90 -16.41
C ASP A 452 -1.65 -32.96 -14.98
N ALA A 453 -1.47 -34.08 -14.30
CA ALA A 453 -1.86 -34.24 -12.91
C ALA A 453 -1.04 -33.34 -11.98
N GLU A 454 0.26 -33.18 -12.25
CA GLU A 454 1.16 -32.29 -11.51
C GLU A 454 0.71 -30.84 -11.59
N VAL A 455 0.44 -30.30 -12.78
CA VAL A 455 -0.04 -28.91 -12.90
C VAL A 455 -1.41 -28.71 -12.23
N LEU A 456 -2.30 -29.70 -12.30
CA LEU A 456 -3.61 -29.64 -11.64
C LEU A 456 -3.47 -29.67 -10.11
N ALA A 457 -2.54 -30.45 -9.57
CA ALA A 457 -2.21 -30.48 -8.15
C ALA A 457 -1.55 -29.18 -7.69
N ASP A 458 -0.60 -28.63 -8.45
CA ASP A 458 0.00 -27.32 -8.18
C ASP A 458 -1.06 -26.22 -8.10
N ILE A 459 -2.01 -26.21 -9.05
CA ILE A 459 -3.10 -25.22 -9.06
C ILE A 459 -4.06 -25.45 -7.88
N HIS A 460 -4.30 -26.69 -7.49
CA HIS A 460 -5.11 -27.00 -6.31
C HIS A 460 -4.52 -26.35 -5.04
N GLU A 461 -3.20 -26.44 -4.83
CA GLU A 461 -2.53 -25.78 -3.70
C GLU A 461 -2.69 -24.25 -3.74
N GLU A 462 -2.54 -23.64 -4.91
CA GLU A 462 -2.77 -22.19 -5.07
C GLU A 462 -4.23 -21.81 -4.81
N CYS A 463 -5.20 -22.69 -5.14
CA CYS A 463 -6.61 -22.50 -4.83
C CYS A 463 -6.92 -22.67 -3.33
N LEU A 464 -6.26 -23.60 -2.64
CA LEU A 464 -6.34 -23.70 -1.17
C LEU A 464 -5.76 -22.46 -0.51
N ALA A 465 -4.62 -21.96 -1.01
CA ALA A 465 -4.04 -20.71 -0.55
C ALA A 465 -4.98 -19.53 -0.81
N TRP A 466 -5.58 -19.43 -2.00
CA TRP A 466 -6.58 -18.42 -2.35
C TRP A 466 -7.75 -18.42 -1.37
N ASP A 467 -8.30 -19.59 -1.05
CA ASP A 467 -9.42 -19.72 -0.13
C ASP A 467 -9.03 -19.29 1.29
N LYS A 468 -7.86 -19.73 1.76
CA LYS A 468 -7.31 -19.35 3.06
C LYS A 468 -7.08 -17.83 3.17
N GLN A 469 -6.51 -17.21 2.14
CA GLN A 469 -6.25 -15.77 2.15
C GLN A 469 -7.55 -14.96 2.18
N PHE A 470 -8.55 -15.34 1.38
CA PHE A 470 -9.83 -14.64 1.42
C PHE A 470 -10.61 -14.86 2.71
N ASP A 471 -10.64 -16.09 3.24
CA ASP A 471 -11.29 -16.36 4.52
C ASP A 471 -10.65 -15.57 5.67
N GLY A 472 -9.33 -15.39 5.64
CA GLY A 472 -8.58 -14.54 6.57
C GLY A 472 -8.61 -13.03 6.25
N VAL A 473 -9.33 -12.61 5.22
CA VAL A 473 -9.43 -11.21 4.75
C VAL A 473 -8.07 -10.59 4.33
N HIS A 474 -7.12 -11.44 3.92
CA HIS A 474 -5.83 -11.06 3.31
C HIS A 474 -5.99 -10.84 1.80
N LEU A 475 -6.80 -9.83 1.44
CA LEU A 475 -7.25 -9.62 0.06
C LEU A 475 -6.09 -9.36 -0.90
N LYS A 476 -5.03 -8.67 -0.45
CA LYS A 476 -3.83 -8.42 -1.24
C LYS A 476 -3.12 -9.71 -1.65
N ASP A 477 -2.95 -10.64 -0.72
CA ASP A 477 -2.27 -11.91 -0.99
C ASP A 477 -3.15 -12.87 -1.80
N ALA A 478 -4.47 -12.82 -1.62
CA ALA A 478 -5.41 -13.53 -2.48
C ALA A 478 -5.33 -13.09 -3.96
N VAL A 479 -5.06 -11.82 -4.26
CA VAL A 479 -4.80 -11.37 -5.65
C VAL A 479 -3.55 -12.02 -6.22
N LYS A 480 -2.50 -12.19 -5.42
CA LYS A 480 -1.23 -12.80 -5.88
C LYS A 480 -1.38 -14.27 -6.21
N THR A 481 -2.19 -15.04 -5.46
CA THR A 481 -2.44 -16.46 -5.76
C THR A 481 -3.14 -16.64 -7.11
N ILE A 482 -4.07 -15.75 -7.49
CA ILE A 482 -4.69 -15.76 -8.83
C ILE A 482 -3.63 -15.61 -9.92
N LEU A 483 -2.68 -14.68 -9.73
CA LEU A 483 -1.57 -14.48 -10.67
C LEU A 483 -0.63 -15.68 -10.73
N ASN A 484 -0.41 -16.39 -9.61
CA ASN A 484 0.37 -17.63 -9.57
C ASN A 484 -0.27 -18.74 -10.39
N VAL A 485 -1.60 -18.94 -10.27
CA VAL A 485 -2.32 -19.95 -11.08
C VAL A 485 -2.09 -19.71 -12.57
N SER A 486 -2.15 -18.44 -13.02
CA SER A 486 -1.82 -18.08 -14.39
C SER A 486 -0.36 -18.36 -14.76
N ARG A 487 0.60 -18.08 -13.86
CA ARG A 487 2.03 -18.36 -14.09
C ARG A 487 2.26 -19.87 -14.25
N ARG A 488 1.66 -20.70 -13.41
CA ARG A 488 1.69 -22.17 -13.51
C ARG A 488 1.14 -22.64 -14.86
N GLY A 489 -0.01 -22.10 -15.28
CA GLY A 489 -0.58 -22.37 -16.59
C GLY A 489 0.35 -21.98 -17.76
N ASN A 490 0.96 -20.79 -17.71
CA ASN A 490 1.95 -20.35 -18.70
C ASN A 490 3.17 -21.28 -18.76
N GLN A 491 3.72 -21.66 -17.59
CA GLN A 491 4.86 -22.56 -17.48
C GLN A 491 4.54 -23.95 -18.04
N TYR A 492 3.37 -24.50 -17.71
CA TYR A 492 2.90 -25.77 -18.24
C TYR A 492 2.80 -25.76 -19.77
N MET A 493 2.13 -24.76 -20.34
CA MET A 493 2.07 -24.58 -21.80
C MET A 493 3.47 -24.43 -22.41
N GLN A 494 4.39 -23.74 -21.71
CA GLN A 494 5.74 -23.53 -22.20
C GLN A 494 6.59 -24.79 -22.19
N ALA A 495 6.53 -25.57 -21.12
CA ALA A 495 7.28 -26.82 -20.96
C ALA A 495 6.76 -27.91 -21.90
N GLN A 496 5.45 -28.00 -22.10
CA GLN A 496 4.84 -29.05 -22.92
C GLN A 496 4.83 -28.72 -24.43
N THR A 497 5.04 -27.46 -24.82
CA THR A 497 5.20 -27.02 -26.22
C THR A 497 4.11 -27.51 -27.20
N PRO A 498 2.81 -27.34 -26.92
CA PRO A 498 1.74 -27.89 -27.78
C PRO A 498 1.79 -27.40 -29.24
N TRP A 499 2.30 -26.19 -29.51
CA TRP A 499 2.47 -25.68 -30.88
C TRP A 499 3.53 -26.43 -31.71
N VAL A 500 4.47 -27.11 -31.05
CA VAL A 500 5.43 -28.00 -31.72
C VAL A 500 4.75 -29.35 -31.95
N LEU A 501 4.13 -29.90 -30.91
CA LEU A 501 3.45 -31.20 -30.96
C LEU A 501 2.31 -31.25 -31.99
N MET A 502 1.60 -30.14 -32.21
CA MET A 502 0.55 -30.04 -33.25
C MET A 502 1.08 -30.25 -34.68
N LYS A 503 2.38 -30.13 -34.92
CA LYS A 503 3.01 -30.34 -36.24
C LYS A 503 3.50 -31.77 -36.46
N GLY A 504 3.36 -32.64 -35.45
CA GLY A 504 3.83 -34.03 -35.51
C GLY A 504 2.77 -35.00 -36.03
N ASP A 505 2.95 -36.28 -35.69
CA ASP A 505 2.05 -37.39 -35.98
C ASP A 505 0.75 -37.36 -35.15
N GLU A 506 -0.14 -38.32 -35.39
CA GLU A 506 -1.43 -38.38 -34.68
C GLU A 506 -1.29 -38.58 -33.17
N ALA A 507 -0.24 -39.26 -32.70
CA ALA A 507 0.01 -39.43 -31.27
C ALA A 507 0.39 -38.11 -30.60
N THR A 508 1.30 -37.35 -31.21
CA THR A 508 1.73 -36.04 -30.72
C THR A 508 0.63 -34.98 -30.83
N LYS A 509 -0.23 -35.02 -31.85
CA LYS A 509 -1.43 -34.17 -31.93
C LYS A 509 -2.44 -34.48 -30.83
N LYS A 510 -2.68 -35.75 -30.49
CA LYS A 510 -3.53 -36.13 -29.34
C LYS A 510 -2.98 -35.59 -28.03
N ARG A 511 -1.66 -35.65 -27.84
CA ARG A 511 -0.99 -35.06 -26.68
C ARG A 511 -1.18 -33.54 -26.63
N ALA A 512 -0.97 -32.84 -27.75
CA ALA A 512 -1.22 -31.41 -27.87
C ALA A 512 -2.67 -31.03 -27.54
N GLY A 513 -3.63 -31.82 -28.02
CA GLY A 513 -5.05 -31.68 -27.69
C GLY A 513 -5.31 -31.76 -26.19
N THR A 514 -4.73 -32.75 -25.51
CA THR A 514 -4.85 -32.87 -24.04
C THR A 514 -4.33 -31.62 -23.34
N ILE A 515 -3.13 -31.15 -23.71
CA ILE A 515 -2.51 -29.96 -23.11
C ILE A 515 -3.39 -28.72 -23.27
N ILE A 516 -3.90 -28.52 -24.49
CA ILE A 516 -4.74 -27.37 -24.83
C ILE A 516 -6.10 -27.46 -24.11
N GLY A 517 -6.70 -28.64 -24.01
CA GLY A 517 -7.94 -28.87 -23.28
C GLY A 517 -7.80 -28.63 -21.77
N VAL A 518 -6.71 -29.08 -21.16
CA VAL A 518 -6.38 -28.83 -19.74
C VAL A 518 -6.18 -27.33 -19.53
N ALA A 519 -5.39 -26.67 -20.38
CA ALA A 519 -5.14 -25.22 -20.30
C ALA A 519 -6.44 -24.39 -20.42
N ALA A 520 -7.37 -24.79 -21.30
CA ALA A 520 -8.67 -24.14 -21.43
C ALA A 520 -9.53 -24.29 -20.17
N ASN A 521 -9.50 -25.46 -19.51
CA ASN A 521 -10.19 -25.66 -18.24
C ASN A 521 -9.58 -24.84 -17.11
N ILE A 522 -8.25 -24.70 -17.06
CA ILE A 522 -7.57 -23.80 -16.10
C ILE A 522 -7.96 -22.34 -16.37
N ALA A 523 -8.04 -21.92 -17.65
CA ALA A 523 -8.49 -20.58 -18.01
C ALA A 523 -9.95 -20.31 -17.56
N TYR A 524 -10.84 -21.29 -17.70
CA TYR A 524 -12.18 -21.20 -17.12
C TYR A 524 -12.16 -21.10 -15.60
N HIS A 525 -11.34 -21.91 -14.93
CA HIS A 525 -11.22 -21.91 -13.47
C HIS A 525 -10.70 -20.55 -12.95
N LEU A 526 -9.71 -19.95 -13.61
CA LEU A 526 -9.22 -18.60 -13.33
C LEU A 526 -10.35 -17.55 -13.37
N SER A 527 -11.34 -17.71 -14.25
CA SER A 527 -12.49 -16.79 -14.28
C SER A 527 -13.28 -16.81 -12.97
N ILE A 528 -13.34 -17.94 -12.27
CA ILE A 528 -14.03 -18.10 -10.98
C ILE A 528 -13.22 -17.39 -9.89
N LEU A 529 -11.91 -17.69 -9.81
CA LEU A 529 -11.00 -17.08 -8.83
C LEU A 529 -10.93 -15.55 -8.97
N LEU A 530 -11.09 -15.07 -10.20
CA LEU A 530 -11.00 -13.66 -10.54
C LEU A 530 -12.28 -12.87 -10.27
N TYR A 531 -13.43 -13.54 -10.14
CA TYR A 531 -14.74 -12.90 -9.95
C TYR A 531 -14.77 -11.87 -8.80
N PRO A 532 -14.17 -12.12 -7.62
CA PRO A 532 -14.16 -11.13 -6.55
C PRO A 532 -13.38 -9.86 -6.90
N VAL A 533 -12.31 -9.98 -7.70
CA VAL A 533 -11.34 -8.92 -7.97
C VAL A 533 -11.71 -8.13 -9.23
N MET A 534 -12.00 -8.82 -10.33
CA MET A 534 -12.32 -8.25 -11.65
C MET A 534 -13.58 -8.92 -12.23
N PRO A 535 -14.79 -8.56 -11.74
CA PRO A 535 -16.04 -9.24 -12.09
C PRO A 535 -16.39 -9.16 -13.58
N THR A 536 -16.07 -8.08 -14.28
CA THR A 536 -16.37 -7.92 -15.72
C THR A 536 -15.46 -8.77 -16.59
N ILE A 537 -14.16 -8.78 -16.31
CA ILE A 537 -13.19 -9.64 -17.01
C ILE A 537 -13.47 -11.11 -16.71
N SER A 538 -13.82 -11.43 -15.47
CA SER A 538 -14.29 -12.76 -15.07
C SER A 538 -15.47 -13.23 -15.93
N ALA A 539 -16.50 -12.40 -16.13
CA ALA A 539 -17.61 -12.70 -17.02
C ALA A 539 -17.18 -12.85 -18.48
N THR A 540 -16.33 -11.95 -18.97
CA THR A 540 -15.80 -11.98 -20.34
C THR A 540 -15.07 -13.29 -20.64
N ILE A 541 -14.26 -13.80 -19.71
CA ILE A 541 -13.56 -15.09 -19.88
C ILE A 541 -14.58 -16.23 -20.01
N ARG A 542 -15.61 -16.25 -19.16
CA ARG A 542 -16.68 -17.27 -19.22
C ARG A 542 -17.46 -17.24 -20.52
N GLU A 543 -17.76 -16.04 -21.04
CA GLU A 543 -18.38 -15.86 -22.35
C GLU A 543 -17.49 -16.40 -23.49
N GLN A 544 -16.19 -16.07 -23.49
CA GLN A 544 -15.24 -16.60 -24.47
C GLN A 544 -15.08 -18.12 -24.37
N CYS A 545 -15.26 -18.71 -23.18
CA CYS A 545 -15.30 -20.16 -22.99
C CYS A 545 -16.63 -20.81 -23.42
N GLY A 546 -17.66 -20.03 -23.78
CA GLY A 546 -18.98 -20.55 -24.15
C GLY A 546 -19.81 -21.10 -22.98
N LEU A 547 -19.47 -20.72 -21.74
CA LEU A 547 -20.17 -21.13 -20.51
C LEU A 547 -20.33 -19.92 -19.57
N PRO A 548 -21.34 -19.05 -19.74
CA PRO A 548 -21.42 -17.77 -19.03
C PRO A 548 -21.74 -17.89 -17.52
N LYS A 549 -22.34 -19.00 -17.09
CA LYS A 549 -22.76 -19.19 -15.68
C LYS A 549 -21.56 -19.27 -14.74
N LEU A 550 -21.63 -18.58 -13.60
CA LEU A 550 -20.59 -18.61 -12.57
C LEU A 550 -20.82 -19.78 -11.61
N PRO A 551 -20.03 -20.86 -11.66
CA PRO A 551 -20.13 -21.95 -10.68
C PRO A 551 -19.68 -21.49 -9.29
N LEU A 552 -20.11 -22.20 -8.25
CA LEU A 552 -19.50 -22.08 -6.93
C LEU A 552 -18.03 -22.50 -6.97
N PHE A 553 -17.24 -21.92 -6.06
CA PHE A 553 -15.82 -22.23 -5.95
C PHE A 553 -15.59 -23.70 -5.54
N THR A 554 -14.65 -24.35 -6.23
CA THR A 554 -14.12 -25.67 -5.86
C THR A 554 -12.60 -25.56 -5.75
N PRO A 555 -11.97 -26.09 -4.70
CA PRO A 555 -10.53 -25.93 -4.54
C PRO A 555 -9.72 -26.72 -5.57
N PHE A 556 -10.28 -27.81 -6.12
CA PHE A 556 -9.69 -28.50 -7.26
C PHE A 556 -10.24 -27.94 -8.57
N PRO A 557 -9.39 -27.69 -9.58
CA PRO A 557 -9.86 -27.48 -10.94
C PRO A 557 -10.59 -28.73 -11.43
N ILE A 558 -11.81 -28.54 -11.90
CA ILE A 558 -12.64 -29.63 -12.47
C ILE A 558 -12.82 -29.42 -13.96
N ARG A 559 -13.34 -30.43 -14.65
CA ARG A 559 -13.61 -30.38 -16.10
C ARG A 559 -14.91 -29.65 -16.38
N TYR A 560 -14.85 -28.32 -16.36
CA TYR A 560 -15.93 -27.44 -16.79
C TYR A 560 -16.19 -27.57 -18.30
N LEU A 561 -15.11 -27.57 -19.08
CA LEU A 561 -15.12 -27.67 -20.55
C LEU A 561 -14.82 -29.11 -20.95
N LYS A 562 -15.87 -29.88 -21.25
CA LYS A 562 -15.76 -31.30 -21.66
C LYS A 562 -15.33 -31.43 -23.13
N ALA A 563 -14.77 -32.59 -23.49
CA ALA A 563 -14.50 -32.91 -24.88
C ALA A 563 -15.79 -32.76 -25.73
N GLY A 564 -15.67 -32.12 -26.90
CA GLY A 564 -16.81 -31.78 -27.75
C GLY A 564 -17.50 -30.45 -27.41
N HIS A 565 -17.18 -29.81 -26.28
CA HIS A 565 -17.70 -28.48 -25.95
C HIS A 565 -17.19 -27.43 -26.94
N LYS A 566 -18.09 -26.57 -27.44
CA LYS A 566 -17.75 -25.47 -28.35
C LYS A 566 -17.53 -24.19 -27.53
N ILE A 567 -16.32 -23.63 -27.60
CA ILE A 567 -16.02 -22.34 -26.98
C ILE A 567 -16.60 -21.18 -27.80
N GLY A 568 -16.73 -20.01 -27.16
CA GLY A 568 -17.02 -18.75 -27.84
C GLY A 568 -15.83 -18.25 -28.65
N LYS A 569 -15.88 -16.97 -29.07
CA LYS A 569 -14.80 -16.35 -29.85
C LYS A 569 -13.72 -15.80 -28.90
N PRO A 570 -12.47 -16.31 -28.94
CA PRO A 570 -11.39 -15.74 -28.14
C PRO A 570 -11.06 -14.31 -28.57
N ALA A 571 -10.77 -13.45 -27.59
CA ALA A 571 -10.33 -12.08 -27.82
C ALA A 571 -9.36 -11.62 -26.72
N PRO A 572 -8.39 -10.73 -27.02
CA PRO A 572 -7.51 -10.15 -26.00
C PRO A 572 -8.30 -9.50 -24.86
N LEU A 573 -7.96 -9.86 -23.62
CA LEU A 573 -8.66 -9.36 -22.42
C LEU A 573 -8.18 -7.99 -21.96
N PHE A 574 -6.90 -7.68 -22.19
CA PHE A 574 -6.26 -6.47 -21.71
C PHE A 574 -5.62 -5.73 -22.87
N GLN A 575 -5.67 -4.40 -22.80
CA GLN A 575 -4.93 -3.53 -23.70
C GLN A 575 -3.68 -3.02 -22.99
N LYS A 576 -2.60 -2.85 -23.76
CA LYS A 576 -1.37 -2.26 -23.23
C LYS A 576 -1.64 -0.80 -22.88
N LEU A 577 -1.25 -0.39 -21.67
CA LEU A 577 -1.28 1.03 -21.30
C LEU A 577 -0.08 1.75 -21.92
N ASP A 578 -0.36 2.86 -22.62
CA ASP A 578 0.63 3.69 -23.29
C ASP A 578 1.24 4.73 -22.36
N SER A 579 2.56 4.86 -22.41
CA SER A 579 3.31 5.80 -21.56
C SER A 579 2.94 7.28 -21.86
N ALA A 580 2.54 7.62 -23.09
CA ALA A 580 2.14 8.98 -23.42
C ALA A 580 0.81 9.38 -22.75
N GLN A 581 -0.20 8.51 -22.83
CA GLN A 581 -1.49 8.70 -22.16
C GLN A 581 -1.33 8.83 -20.63
N ILE A 582 -0.38 8.09 -20.06
CA ILE A 582 -0.14 8.08 -18.62
C ILE A 582 0.58 9.34 -18.16
N ALA A 583 1.48 9.90 -18.97
CA ALA A 583 2.07 11.20 -18.70
C ALA A 583 1.00 12.31 -18.68
N GLU A 584 0.00 12.24 -19.56
CA GLU A 584 -1.14 13.16 -19.57
C GLU A 584 -1.97 13.03 -18.27
N PHE A 585 -2.27 11.80 -17.83
CA PHE A 585 -2.98 11.60 -16.57
C PHE A 585 -2.19 12.05 -15.34
N LYS A 586 -0.88 11.77 -15.29
CA LYS A 586 0.00 12.29 -14.23
C LYS A 586 -0.09 13.81 -14.13
N ALA A 587 0.02 14.51 -15.25
CA ALA A 587 -0.09 15.97 -15.28
C ALA A 587 -1.49 16.43 -14.85
N LYS A 588 -2.55 15.78 -15.34
CA LYS A 588 -3.95 16.12 -15.02
C LYS A 588 -4.28 15.96 -13.54
N PHE A 589 -3.70 14.97 -12.86
CA PHE A 589 -4.02 14.60 -11.49
C PHE A 589 -2.91 14.94 -10.47
N GLY A 590 -1.82 15.59 -10.89
CA GLY A 590 -0.71 16.04 -10.02
C GLY A 590 -1.06 17.26 -9.15
N GLY A 591 -2.00 18.10 -9.60
CA GLY A 591 -2.47 19.28 -8.88
C GLY A 591 -1.95 20.60 -9.45
N SER A 592 -2.45 21.72 -8.90
CA SER A 592 -2.31 23.07 -9.48
C SER A 592 -0.88 23.65 -9.49
N GLN A 593 0.05 23.09 -8.70
CA GLN A 593 1.45 23.54 -8.69
C GLN A 593 2.24 23.01 -9.90
N ASP A 594 1.90 21.83 -10.43
CA ASP A 594 2.53 21.30 -11.65
C ASP A 594 1.95 21.90 -12.93
N ALA A 595 0.70 22.38 -12.87
CA ALA A 595 0.03 23.02 -14.02
C ALA A 595 0.68 24.37 -14.44
N GLN A 596 1.38 25.07 -13.55
CA GLN A 596 2.12 26.30 -13.91
C GLN A 596 3.40 26.02 -14.72
N ASN A 597 3.94 24.79 -14.66
CA ASN A 597 5.06 24.36 -15.51
C ASN A 597 4.59 23.72 -16.83
N ALA A 598 3.27 23.55 -17.02
CA ALA A 598 2.67 22.89 -18.17
C ALA A 598 1.43 23.66 -18.69
N ALA A 599 1.60 24.93 -19.06
CA ALA A 599 0.63 25.63 -19.90
C ALA A 599 1.25 25.96 -21.28
N PRO A 600 0.63 25.56 -22.40
CA PRO A 600 1.07 25.97 -23.73
C PRO A 600 0.73 27.45 -23.94
N LYS A 601 1.73 28.26 -24.33
CA LYS A 601 1.49 29.65 -24.73
C LYS A 601 0.51 29.70 -25.91
N ALA A 602 -0.60 30.39 -25.69
CA ALA A 602 -1.63 30.65 -26.68
C ALA A 602 -1.05 31.33 -27.93
N ALA A 603 -1.34 30.77 -29.10
CA ALA A 603 -1.04 31.38 -30.38
C ALA A 603 -2.10 32.45 -30.69
N GLU A 604 -1.73 33.73 -30.55
CA GLU A 604 -2.46 34.83 -31.18
C GLU A 604 -2.26 34.78 -32.70
N LYS A 605 -3.37 34.74 -33.44
CA LYS A 605 -3.39 34.83 -34.91
C LYS A 605 -3.07 36.27 -35.37
N PRO A 606 -2.10 36.49 -36.27
CA PRO A 606 -2.00 37.74 -37.00
C PRO A 606 -2.96 37.76 -38.20
N LYS A 607 -3.55 38.93 -38.43
CA LYS A 607 -4.49 39.27 -39.51
C LYS A 607 -3.89 39.04 -40.90
N GLN A 608 -4.73 38.55 -41.82
CA GLN A 608 -4.49 38.57 -43.26
C GLN A 608 -4.44 40.01 -43.81
N GLN A 609 -3.44 40.31 -44.64
CA GLN A 609 -3.60 41.19 -45.81
C GLN A 609 -2.71 40.73 -46.96
N LYS A 610 -3.29 40.86 -48.16
CA LYS A 610 -2.93 40.27 -49.46
C LYS A 610 -1.59 40.75 -50.04
N LYS A 611 -0.90 39.87 -50.79
CA LYS A 611 -0.56 40.10 -52.22
C LYS A 611 -0.10 38.82 -52.94
N GLN A 612 -0.43 38.79 -54.24
CA GLN A 612 -0.39 37.69 -55.20
C GLN A 612 1.01 37.38 -55.76
N ALA A 613 1.23 36.11 -56.15
CA ALA A 613 1.87 35.60 -57.39
C ALA A 613 2.31 34.14 -57.13
N ALA A 614 1.65 33.11 -57.68
CA ALA A 614 1.86 32.50 -59.00
C ALA A 614 3.11 31.60 -59.14
N LYS A 615 2.83 30.28 -59.16
CA LYS A 615 3.46 29.15 -59.89
C LYS A 615 4.88 28.63 -59.58
N GLU A 616 4.91 27.29 -59.60
CA GLU A 616 5.93 26.33 -60.08
C GLU A 616 6.80 25.51 -59.10
N ASP A 617 7.06 24.29 -59.60
CA ASP A 617 7.58 23.04 -59.01
C ASP A 617 8.99 23.11 -58.40
N GLY A 618 9.30 22.11 -57.55
CA GLY A 618 10.64 21.49 -57.53
C GLY A 618 11.45 21.47 -56.21
N ASP A 619 11.50 20.28 -55.61
CA ASP A 619 12.67 19.60 -55.02
C ASP A 619 13.45 20.11 -53.76
N LYS A 620 14.17 19.14 -53.18
CA LYS A 620 14.83 18.95 -51.87
C LYS A 620 15.86 19.98 -51.31
N LYS A 621 15.98 19.91 -49.96
CA LYS A 621 17.15 20.13 -49.05
C LYS A 621 17.74 21.55 -48.91
N THR A 622 17.87 22.07 -47.66
CA THR A 622 19.10 22.17 -46.81
C THR A 622 18.94 23.23 -45.69
N LYS A 623 19.72 23.09 -44.61
CA LYS A 623 19.75 23.79 -43.30
C LYS A 623 20.30 25.24 -43.30
N LYS A 624 19.92 25.98 -42.22
CA LYS A 624 20.69 26.91 -41.34
C LYS A 624 21.01 28.34 -41.83
N MET A 625 20.50 29.38 -41.12
CA MET A 625 21.18 30.17 -40.03
C MET A 625 20.61 31.61 -39.87
N ALA A 626 20.30 32.00 -38.63
CA ALA A 626 20.33 33.37 -38.06
C ALA A 626 20.07 33.26 -36.53
N SER A 627 20.63 34.04 -35.60
CA SER A 627 21.67 35.07 -35.58
C SER A 627 22.11 35.30 -34.11
N THR A 628 23.38 35.65 -33.91
CA THR A 628 24.17 35.58 -32.67
C THR A 628 23.80 36.58 -31.56
N ALA A 629 22.95 37.58 -31.83
CA ALA A 629 22.67 38.66 -30.87
C ALA A 629 21.69 38.27 -29.73
N ALA A 630 20.71 37.38 -30.00
CA ALA A 630 19.75 36.93 -28.98
C ALA A 630 20.38 36.01 -27.92
N LEU A 631 21.50 35.36 -28.26
CA LEU A 631 22.22 34.47 -27.35
C LEU A 631 22.96 35.26 -26.25
N THR A 632 23.44 36.46 -26.56
CA THR A 632 24.27 37.25 -25.65
C THR A 632 23.46 37.88 -24.50
N GLU A 633 22.22 38.32 -24.76
CA GLU A 633 21.31 38.83 -23.71
C GLU A 633 20.82 37.69 -22.78
N LEU A 634 20.56 36.51 -23.33
CA LEU A 634 20.19 35.31 -22.55
C LEU A 634 21.33 34.84 -21.64
N GLU A 635 22.58 34.89 -22.10
CA GLU A 635 23.76 34.56 -21.29
C GLU A 635 23.99 35.55 -20.14
N GLN A 636 23.73 36.85 -20.37
CA GLN A 636 23.81 37.85 -19.30
C GLN A 636 22.71 37.67 -18.25
N GLY A 637 21.47 37.39 -18.68
CA GLY A 637 20.36 37.07 -17.76
C GLY A 637 20.63 35.81 -16.91
N ALA A 638 21.19 34.76 -17.53
CA ALA A 638 21.55 33.52 -16.84
C ALA A 638 22.62 33.74 -15.75
N LYS A 639 23.60 34.62 -15.99
CA LYS A 639 24.63 34.97 -15.01
C LYS A 639 24.07 35.69 -13.79
N VAL A 640 23.16 36.65 -13.99
CA VAL A 640 22.53 37.39 -12.87
C VAL A 640 21.66 36.46 -12.01
N ILE A 641 20.89 35.57 -12.64
CA ILE A 641 20.07 34.57 -11.93
C ILE A 641 20.96 33.59 -11.15
N SER A 642 22.05 33.13 -11.75
CA SER A 642 23.00 32.23 -11.09
C SER A 642 23.65 32.87 -9.85
N GLN A 643 23.98 34.17 -9.93
CA GLN A 643 24.53 34.92 -8.78
C GLN A 643 23.51 35.11 -7.66
N LEU A 644 22.26 35.43 -7.98
CA LEU A 644 21.18 35.55 -6.98
C LEU A 644 20.86 34.22 -6.30
N LEU A 645 20.86 33.12 -7.06
CA LEU A 645 20.70 31.77 -6.54
C LEU A 645 21.84 31.41 -5.59
N ALA A 646 23.10 31.68 -5.97
CA ALA A 646 24.25 31.41 -5.11
C ALA A 646 24.19 32.22 -3.79
N GLN A 647 23.76 33.48 -3.83
CA GLN A 647 23.56 34.29 -2.62
C GLN A 647 22.46 33.74 -1.71
N ASN A 648 21.34 33.29 -2.28
CA ASN A 648 20.22 32.73 -1.51
C ASN A 648 20.57 31.36 -0.91
N VAL A 649 21.30 30.52 -1.64
CA VAL A 649 21.84 29.25 -1.11
C VAL A 649 22.75 29.52 0.08
N LYS A 650 23.65 30.52 -0.02
CA LYS A 650 24.56 30.85 1.09
C LYS A 650 23.82 31.38 2.33
N LYS A 651 22.79 32.22 2.15
CA LYS A 651 21.92 32.68 3.26
C LYS A 651 21.14 31.53 3.88
N PHE A 652 20.65 30.60 3.07
CA PHE A 652 19.94 29.42 3.53
C PHE A 652 20.85 28.46 4.31
N GLU A 653 22.08 28.22 3.85
CA GLU A 653 23.07 27.42 4.56
C GLU A 653 23.46 28.04 5.91
N GLN A 654 23.61 29.36 5.97
CA GLN A 654 23.87 30.07 7.23
C GLN A 654 22.70 29.94 8.22
N ALA A 655 21.46 30.09 7.75
CA ALA A 655 20.26 29.89 8.59
C ALA A 655 20.13 28.43 9.07
N LYS A 656 20.42 27.46 8.19
CA LYS A 656 20.42 26.03 8.50
C LYS A 656 21.48 25.68 9.56
N ALA A 657 22.69 26.22 9.44
CA ALA A 657 23.76 26.00 10.41
C ALA A 657 23.41 26.59 11.79
N LEU A 658 22.80 27.78 11.83
CA LEU A 658 22.35 28.41 13.07
C LEU A 658 21.24 27.60 13.74
N PHE A 659 20.26 27.13 12.95
CA PHE A 659 19.17 26.29 13.44
C PHE A 659 19.68 24.96 14.02
N GLN A 660 20.60 24.29 13.32
CA GLN A 660 21.21 23.03 13.79
C GLN A 660 21.99 23.24 15.09
N ARG A 661 22.72 24.34 15.23
CA ARG A 661 23.47 24.66 16.46
C ARG A 661 22.53 24.86 17.66
N ASN A 662 21.43 25.58 17.45
CA ASN A 662 20.43 25.83 18.49
C ASN A 662 19.69 24.54 18.89
N GLN A 663 19.39 23.67 17.93
CA GLN A 663 18.80 22.34 18.16
C GLN A 663 19.72 21.45 18.99
N VAL A 664 21.01 21.38 18.65
CA VAL A 664 22.00 20.57 19.40
C VAL A 664 22.17 21.10 20.83
N GLN A 665 22.25 22.42 21.03
CA GLN A 665 22.30 22.99 22.38
C GLN A 665 21.06 22.66 23.20
N LYS A 666 19.86 22.77 22.61
CA LYS A 666 18.61 22.43 23.29
C LYS A 666 18.57 20.96 23.72
N LEU A 667 18.89 20.04 22.80
CA LEU A 667 18.93 18.60 23.07
C LEU A 667 20.00 18.20 24.09
N THR A 668 21.12 18.93 24.12
CA THR A 668 22.18 18.69 25.11
C THR A 668 21.73 19.06 26.52
N GLU A 669 21.02 20.17 26.69
CA GLU A 669 20.49 20.58 27.99
C GLU A 669 19.33 19.67 28.44
N GLU A 670 18.44 19.27 27.51
CA GLU A 670 17.38 18.29 27.79
C GLU A 670 17.97 16.93 28.22
N ASN A 671 19.02 16.43 27.56
CA ASN A 671 19.68 15.19 27.96
C ASN A 671 20.33 15.30 29.35
N LYS A 672 20.91 16.45 29.68
CA LYS A 672 21.49 16.70 31.00
C LYS A 672 20.41 16.68 32.09
N GLN A 673 19.25 17.27 31.83
CA GLN A 673 18.11 17.24 32.75
C GLN A 673 17.55 15.81 32.92
N LEU A 674 17.37 15.07 31.83
CA LEU A 674 16.91 13.68 31.87
C LEU A 674 17.86 12.78 32.66
N LEU A 675 19.17 13.00 32.57
CA LEU A 675 20.15 12.25 33.37
C LEU A 675 20.05 12.55 34.87
N LEU A 676 19.69 13.78 35.25
CA LEU A 676 19.43 14.13 36.65
C LEU A 676 18.14 13.50 37.15
N ASP A 677 17.08 13.51 36.33
CA ASP A 677 15.79 12.91 36.66
C ASP A 677 15.91 11.38 36.82
N ILE A 678 16.66 10.70 35.93
CA ILE A 678 16.96 9.27 36.06
C ILE A 678 17.66 8.98 37.38
N LYS A 679 18.65 9.79 37.79
CA LYS A 679 19.34 9.61 39.08
C LYS A 679 18.39 9.82 40.27
N SER A 680 17.51 10.82 40.18
CA SER A 680 16.51 11.10 41.21
C SER A 680 15.53 9.93 41.36
N LEU A 681 15.00 9.42 40.24
CA LEU A 681 14.09 8.28 40.20
C LEU A 681 14.75 7.00 40.70
N GLN A 682 16.02 6.76 40.35
CA GLN A 682 16.80 5.64 40.89
C GLN A 682 16.91 5.73 42.42
N HIS A 683 17.17 6.93 42.96
CA HIS A 683 17.23 7.12 44.40
C HIS A 683 15.87 6.89 45.06
N GLN A 684 14.78 7.41 44.48
CA GLN A 684 13.43 7.19 44.99
C GLN A 684 13.03 5.71 44.96
N LEU A 685 13.38 4.99 43.89
CA LEU A 685 13.13 3.56 43.76
C LEU A 685 13.84 2.79 44.88
N VAL A 686 15.11 3.08 45.13
CA VAL A 686 15.88 2.46 46.22
C VAL A 686 15.24 2.73 47.59
N GLN A 687 14.75 3.97 47.84
CA GLN A 687 14.08 4.29 49.10
C GLN A 687 12.76 3.53 49.27
N LEU A 688 11.97 3.39 48.19
CA LEU A 688 10.73 2.61 48.21
C LEU A 688 10.98 1.10 48.39
N GLU A 689 12.02 0.57 47.75
CA GLU A 689 12.44 -0.84 47.90
C GLU A 689 12.86 -1.14 49.35
N ILE A 690 13.61 -0.23 49.99
CA ILE A 690 13.98 -0.34 51.40
C ILE A 690 12.73 -0.28 52.29
N ALA A 691 11.80 0.65 52.04
CA ALA A 691 10.55 0.77 52.78
C ALA A 691 9.66 -0.48 52.62
N GLY A 692 9.72 -1.16 51.47
CA GLY A 692 9.05 -2.43 51.18
C GLY A 692 9.74 -3.67 51.74
N GLY A 693 10.82 -3.52 52.54
CA GLY A 693 11.53 -4.63 53.17
C GLY A 693 12.54 -5.36 52.28
N ILE A 694 12.84 -4.82 51.09
CA ILE A 694 13.83 -5.38 50.17
C ILE A 694 15.23 -4.97 50.62
N LYS A 695 16.07 -5.95 50.98
CA LYS A 695 17.48 -5.70 51.32
C LYS A 695 18.27 -5.37 50.04
N GLN A 696 18.85 -4.17 50.00
CA GLN A 696 19.74 -3.76 48.93
C GLN A 696 21.05 -4.55 48.98
N ILE A 697 21.41 -5.20 47.87
CA ILE A 697 22.70 -5.87 47.69
C ILE A 697 23.59 -4.91 46.91
N PRO A 698 24.79 -4.52 47.41
CA PRO A 698 25.70 -3.68 46.65
C PRO A 698 26.06 -4.35 45.32
N LYS A 699 25.95 -3.62 44.21
CA LYS A 699 26.49 -4.10 42.92
C LYS A 699 27.99 -4.36 43.07
N PRO A 700 28.53 -5.49 42.58
CA PRO A 700 29.96 -5.71 42.53
C PRO A 700 30.63 -4.61 41.69
N VAL A 701 31.67 -3.99 42.25
CA VAL A 701 32.50 -3.03 41.55
C VAL A 701 33.32 -3.79 40.50
N VAL A 702 32.93 -3.70 39.23
CA VAL A 702 33.78 -4.13 38.13
C VAL A 702 34.83 -3.04 37.92
N SER A 703 36.02 -3.23 38.49
CA SER A 703 37.19 -2.44 38.15
C SER A 703 37.69 -2.86 36.77
N SER A 704 37.69 -1.94 35.81
CA SER A 704 38.57 -2.02 34.66
C SER A 704 39.32 -0.69 34.54
N THR A 705 40.45 -0.62 35.23
CA THR A 705 41.56 0.27 34.84
C THR A 705 42.57 -0.58 34.08
N PRO A 706 43.00 -0.19 32.87
CA PRO A 706 44.21 -0.71 32.27
C PRO A 706 45.42 0.03 32.87
N THR A 707 46.42 -0.71 33.33
CA THR A 707 47.74 -0.20 33.74
C THR A 707 48.82 -0.97 32.96
N PRO A 708 49.97 -0.33 32.61
CA PRO A 708 50.72 -0.61 31.39
C PRO A 708 52.11 -1.25 31.64
N THR A 709 52.68 -1.80 30.57
CA THR A 709 54.12 -2.04 30.36
C THR A 709 54.50 -1.36 29.04
N SER A 710 55.62 -0.68 28.83
CA SER A 710 56.78 -0.33 29.65
C SER A 710 57.52 0.86 29.00
N THR A 711 58.33 1.55 29.81
CA THR A 711 59.46 2.48 29.49
C THR A 711 59.16 3.98 29.44
N PRO A 712 59.79 4.79 30.33
CA PRO A 712 59.79 6.25 30.32
C PRO A 712 61.16 6.83 29.88
N ALA A 713 61.16 8.04 29.29
CA ALA A 713 62.03 9.14 29.69
C ALA A 713 61.90 10.36 28.75
N SER A 714 62.07 11.51 29.37
CA SER A 714 62.01 12.91 28.94
C SER A 714 63.02 13.37 27.87
N GLY A 715 62.62 14.39 27.10
CA GLY A 715 63.44 15.61 26.95
C GLY A 715 64.03 15.93 25.56
N ILE A 716 63.73 17.16 25.10
CA ILE A 716 64.65 18.12 24.45
C ILE A 716 64.80 18.10 22.90
N ILE A 717 64.27 19.17 22.29
CA ILE A 717 64.79 20.02 21.17
C ILE A 717 64.59 19.64 19.67
N ALA A 718 64.19 20.70 18.93
CA ALA A 718 64.48 21.13 17.55
C ALA A 718 63.62 20.71 16.34
N GLU A 719 63.00 21.76 15.75
CA GLU A 719 63.03 22.23 14.34
C GLU A 719 62.62 21.32 13.15
N ALA A 720 61.76 21.91 12.30
CA ALA A 720 61.52 21.58 10.89
C ALA A 720 62.75 21.97 10.01
N PRO A 721 62.96 21.53 8.74
CA PRO A 721 62.01 21.73 7.61
C PRO A 721 62.17 20.78 6.36
N GLN A 722 61.46 21.14 5.27
CA GLN A 722 61.62 20.81 3.82
C GLN A 722 61.01 19.47 3.32
N ALA A 723 60.06 19.42 2.36
CA ALA A 723 59.97 19.92 0.98
C ALA A 723 60.81 19.13 -0.05
N GLU A 724 60.14 18.34 -0.90
CA GLU A 724 60.60 18.06 -2.27
C GLU A 724 59.44 17.53 -3.15
N ALA A 725 59.46 17.92 -4.42
CA ALA A 725 58.50 17.59 -5.48
C ALA A 725 59.25 16.82 -6.62
N PRO A 726 58.70 16.67 -7.85
CA PRO A 726 58.08 15.46 -8.40
C PRO A 726 58.85 14.86 -9.61
N VAL A 727 58.58 13.61 -10.03
CA VAL A 727 59.08 13.12 -11.36
C VAL A 727 58.11 12.18 -12.09
N ALA A 728 57.61 12.70 -13.22
CA ALA A 728 57.37 12.16 -14.57
C ALA A 728 56.91 10.71 -14.87
N ALA A 729 55.99 10.63 -15.86
CA ALA A 729 55.62 9.46 -16.66
C ALA A 729 56.64 9.16 -17.80
N PRO A 730 56.63 7.94 -18.37
CA PRO A 730 56.25 7.74 -19.80
C PRO A 730 55.49 6.39 -20.05
N ALA A 731 54.45 6.30 -20.89
CA ALA A 731 54.36 6.23 -22.36
C ALA A 731 54.58 4.83 -23.03
N ALA A 732 53.68 4.52 -23.99
CA ALA A 732 53.78 3.65 -25.18
C ALA A 732 53.25 2.19 -25.17
N GLN A 733 52.34 1.93 -26.13
CA GLN A 733 51.86 0.62 -26.65
C GLN A 733 52.92 -0.04 -27.58
N PRO A 734 52.80 -1.32 -28.05
CA PRO A 734 52.02 -1.61 -29.29
C PRO A 734 51.47 -3.05 -29.54
N LYS A 735 50.34 -3.10 -30.27
CA LYS A 735 49.93 -3.90 -31.47
C LYS A 735 50.07 -5.46 -31.63
N LYS A 736 48.91 -6.05 -32.01
CA LYS A 736 48.56 -6.97 -33.14
C LYS A 736 49.07 -8.44 -33.19
N ALA A 737 48.15 -9.39 -33.48
CA ALA A 737 48.05 -10.15 -34.75
C ALA A 737 46.89 -11.18 -34.77
N LYS A 738 46.51 -11.65 -35.97
CA LYS A 738 45.35 -12.48 -36.40
C LYS A 738 45.75 -13.95 -36.67
N GLU A 739 44.78 -14.88 -36.65
CA GLU A 739 44.56 -16.04 -37.59
C GLU A 739 43.33 -16.85 -37.09
N GLN A 740 42.25 -17.23 -37.80
CA GLN A 740 41.91 -17.97 -39.04
C GLN A 740 41.83 -19.53 -38.99
N LYS A 741 40.57 -20.02 -38.87
CA LYS A 741 39.84 -21.10 -39.59
C LYS A 741 40.08 -22.63 -39.39
N LYS A 742 38.91 -23.30 -39.17
CA LYS A 742 38.31 -24.54 -39.77
C LYS A 742 38.49 -25.93 -39.11
N GLY A 743 37.38 -26.67 -38.98
CA GLY A 743 37.31 -28.16 -39.07
C GLY A 743 36.20 -28.84 -38.23
N LYS A 744 35.34 -29.68 -38.83
CA LYS A 744 34.24 -30.48 -38.22
C LYS A 744 34.69 -31.91 -37.85
N GLY A 745 34.07 -32.53 -36.83
CA GLY A 745 34.09 -33.99 -36.58
C GLY A 745 33.45 -34.36 -35.23
N GLY A 746 32.61 -35.42 -35.17
CA GLY A 746 31.65 -35.66 -34.09
C GLY A 746 32.02 -36.69 -33.00
N GLY A 747 31.21 -36.68 -31.92
CA GLY A 747 30.81 -37.85 -31.12
C GLY A 747 31.65 -38.27 -29.92
N ALA A 748 31.45 -37.64 -28.75
CA ALA A 748 31.46 -38.25 -27.41
C ALA A 748 30.90 -37.23 -26.41
N ALA A 749 30.15 -37.69 -25.40
CA ALA A 749 29.57 -36.82 -24.36
C ALA A 749 30.66 -36.05 -23.61
N ALA A 750 30.74 -34.74 -23.83
CA ALA A 750 31.66 -33.84 -23.15
C ALA A 750 30.85 -32.91 -22.23
N VAL A 751 31.20 -32.93 -20.94
CA VAL A 751 30.81 -31.91 -19.96
C VAL A 751 31.18 -30.55 -20.56
N ALA A 752 30.21 -29.62 -20.58
CA ALA A 752 30.43 -28.28 -21.14
C ALA A 752 31.69 -27.64 -20.55
N PRO A 753 32.53 -26.95 -21.35
CA PRO A 753 33.70 -26.27 -20.83
C PRO A 753 33.26 -25.23 -19.78
N VAL A 754 34.01 -25.15 -18.67
CA VAL A 754 33.72 -24.38 -17.45
C VAL A 754 33.40 -22.88 -17.71
N ASP A 755 33.68 -22.39 -18.91
CA ASP A 755 33.56 -20.97 -19.29
C ASP A 755 32.15 -20.49 -19.68
N ASP A 756 31.21 -21.39 -20.01
CA ASP A 756 29.83 -21.01 -20.37
C ASP A 756 28.78 -21.24 -19.27
N ALA A 757 29.16 -21.88 -18.16
CA ALA A 757 28.25 -22.08 -17.03
C ALA A 757 28.00 -20.74 -16.29
N ILE A 758 26.73 -20.40 -16.07
CA ILE A 758 26.34 -19.24 -15.24
C ILE A 758 26.34 -19.69 -13.78
N ASP A 759 27.36 -19.26 -13.03
CA ASP A 759 27.47 -19.51 -11.59
C ASP A 759 28.02 -18.28 -10.84
N ILE A 760 28.00 -18.36 -9.51
CA ILE A 760 28.43 -17.28 -8.61
C ILE A 760 29.90 -16.89 -8.77
N GLY A 761 30.74 -17.78 -9.30
CA GLY A 761 32.16 -17.51 -9.54
C GLY A 761 32.39 -16.37 -10.53
N ARG A 762 31.38 -16.02 -11.34
CA ARG A 762 31.42 -14.92 -12.31
C ARG A 762 31.11 -13.54 -11.71
N LEU A 763 30.66 -13.48 -10.45
CA LEU A 763 30.42 -12.22 -9.76
C LEU A 763 31.70 -11.71 -9.10
N ASP A 764 31.97 -10.41 -9.22
CA ASP A 764 33.06 -9.74 -8.52
C ASP A 764 32.55 -9.19 -7.18
N LEU A 765 32.50 -10.05 -6.17
CA LEU A 765 32.09 -9.70 -4.80
C LEU A 765 33.32 -9.40 -3.95
N ARG A 766 33.38 -8.19 -3.37
CA ARG A 766 34.50 -7.74 -2.53
C ARG A 766 34.02 -7.11 -1.24
N VAL A 767 34.86 -7.16 -0.21
CA VAL A 767 34.71 -6.32 0.99
C VAL A 767 34.99 -4.87 0.61
N GLY A 768 34.10 -3.96 1.00
CA GLY A 768 34.27 -2.52 0.86
C GLY A 768 34.14 -1.79 2.19
N ARG A 769 34.81 -0.65 2.34
CA ARG A 769 34.65 0.26 3.48
C ARG A 769 33.98 1.55 3.01
N ILE A 770 32.87 1.91 3.63
CA ILE A 770 32.19 3.18 3.37
C ILE A 770 33.03 4.31 3.99
N ILE A 771 33.77 5.04 3.15
CA ILE A 771 34.61 6.16 3.60
C ILE A 771 33.83 7.46 3.74
N LYS A 772 32.69 7.57 3.06
CA LYS A 772 31.78 8.72 3.14
C LYS A 772 30.38 8.27 2.76
N CYS A 773 29.37 8.68 3.51
CA CYS A 773 27.96 8.49 3.16
C CYS A 773 27.22 9.81 3.34
N GLU A 774 26.41 10.18 2.35
CA GLU A 774 25.56 11.37 2.40
C GLU A 774 24.18 11.01 1.83
N LYS A 775 23.13 11.72 2.28
CA LYS A 775 21.81 11.58 1.66
C LYS A 775 21.87 12.11 0.22
N HIS A 776 21.24 11.40 -0.70
CA HIS A 776 21.18 11.81 -2.10
C HIS A 776 20.48 13.18 -2.21
N PRO A 777 21.04 14.14 -2.96
CA PRO A 777 20.53 15.52 -3.00
C PRO A 777 19.09 15.62 -3.51
N ASP A 778 18.75 14.77 -4.49
CA ASP A 778 17.45 14.77 -5.16
C ASP A 778 16.61 13.50 -4.88
N ALA A 779 16.90 12.75 -3.80
CA ALA A 779 16.15 11.53 -3.47
C ALA A 779 16.18 11.15 -1.97
N ASP A 780 15.01 11.17 -1.32
CA ASP A 780 14.88 10.91 0.12
C ASP A 780 15.11 9.47 0.55
N ALA A 781 15.09 8.52 -0.39
CA ALA A 781 15.29 7.09 -0.12
C ALA A 781 16.71 6.60 -0.42
N LEU A 782 17.58 7.45 -0.97
CA LEU A 782 18.90 7.03 -1.47
C LEU A 782 20.04 7.66 -0.66
N TYR A 783 21.07 6.85 -0.38
CA TYR A 783 22.38 7.33 0.02
C TYR A 783 23.29 7.42 -1.21
N VAL A 784 24.27 8.32 -1.14
CA VAL A 784 25.42 8.37 -2.03
C VAL A 784 26.64 8.04 -1.18
N GLU A 785 27.20 6.86 -1.40
CA GLU A 785 28.37 6.37 -0.70
C GLU A 785 29.63 6.49 -1.57
N GLN A 786 30.74 6.89 -0.93
CA GLN A 786 32.07 6.61 -1.45
C GLN A 786 32.59 5.37 -0.72
N ILE A 787 32.82 4.29 -1.47
CA ILE A 787 33.21 2.99 -0.90
C ILE A 787 34.60 2.62 -1.42
N ASP A 788 35.55 2.47 -0.51
CA ASP A 788 36.86 1.87 -0.81
C ASP A 788 36.67 0.36 -0.99
N VAL A 789 36.94 -0.15 -2.19
CA VAL A 789 36.85 -1.58 -2.56
C VAL A 789 38.22 -2.17 -2.86
N GLY A 790 39.30 -1.59 -2.32
CA GLY A 790 40.68 -1.99 -2.57
C GLY A 790 41.22 -1.56 -3.93
N GLU A 791 40.64 -0.50 -4.51
CA GLU A 791 41.06 0.12 -5.76
C GLU A 791 41.79 1.45 -5.49
N PRO A 792 42.54 2.01 -6.46
CA PRO A 792 43.25 3.28 -6.28
C PRO A 792 42.36 4.47 -5.91
N ALA A 793 41.06 4.38 -6.22
CA ALA A 793 40.07 5.38 -5.85
C ALA A 793 38.79 4.68 -5.35
N PRO A 794 38.08 5.28 -4.38
CA PRO A 794 36.79 4.78 -3.94
C PRO A 794 35.76 4.87 -5.06
N ARG A 795 34.81 3.93 -5.07
CA ARG A 795 33.68 3.94 -6.00
C ARG A 795 32.51 4.72 -5.42
N THR A 796 31.86 5.50 -6.28
CA THR A 796 30.55 6.08 -5.96
C THR A 796 29.49 4.99 -6.10
N VAL A 797 28.75 4.75 -5.03
CA VAL A 797 27.63 3.80 -4.95
C VAL A 797 26.39 4.57 -4.53
N VAL A 798 25.24 4.17 -5.06
CA VAL A 798 23.95 4.72 -4.67
C VAL A 798 23.10 3.57 -4.15
N SER A 799 22.68 3.63 -2.89
CA SER A 799 21.93 2.57 -2.23
C SER A 799 20.58 3.05 -1.68
N GLY A 800 19.60 2.15 -1.61
CA GLY A 800 18.27 2.41 -1.03
C GLY A 800 18.21 2.31 0.49
N LEU A 801 19.32 2.49 1.20
CA LEU A 801 19.43 2.13 2.63
C LEU A 801 18.94 3.21 3.61
N VAL A 802 18.51 4.38 3.14
CA VAL A 802 18.09 5.51 4.02
C VAL A 802 17.00 5.13 5.01
N ARG A 803 16.07 4.26 4.61
CA ARG A 803 14.94 3.83 5.44
C ARG A 803 15.28 2.65 6.36
N HIS A 804 16.47 2.08 6.22
CA HIS A 804 16.85 0.82 6.87
C HIS A 804 18.05 0.96 7.79
N VAL A 805 19.02 1.82 7.43
CA VAL A 805 20.24 2.03 8.20
C VAL A 805 20.44 3.53 8.42
N PRO A 806 20.42 3.99 9.68
CA PRO A 806 20.73 5.37 10.04
C PRO A 806 22.11 5.81 9.54
N LEU A 807 22.26 7.08 9.18
CA LEU A 807 23.47 7.62 8.55
C LEU A 807 24.73 7.43 9.43
N ASP A 808 24.58 7.55 10.75
CA ASP A 808 25.63 7.34 11.75
C ASP A 808 26.15 5.88 11.78
N GLN A 809 25.33 4.93 11.34
CA GLN A 809 25.69 3.51 11.25
C GLN A 809 26.27 3.13 9.87
N MET A 810 26.32 4.06 8.92
CA MET A 810 26.88 3.83 7.58
C MET A 810 28.36 4.20 7.51
N GLN A 811 28.76 5.25 8.23
CA GLN A 811 30.10 5.81 8.15
C GLN A 811 31.15 4.82 8.69
N ASN A 812 32.22 4.59 7.92
CA ASN A 812 33.32 3.68 8.24
C ASN A 812 32.94 2.19 8.39
N ARG A 813 31.73 1.81 7.96
CA ARG A 813 31.24 0.43 8.02
C ARG A 813 31.85 -0.43 6.91
N LEU A 814 32.19 -1.68 7.25
CA LEU A 814 32.52 -2.72 6.28
C LEU A 814 31.25 -3.31 5.68
N VAL A 815 31.22 -3.45 4.38
CA VAL A 815 30.10 -3.98 3.59
C VAL A 815 30.62 -4.93 2.51
N VAL A 816 29.74 -5.73 1.91
CA VAL A 816 30.08 -6.50 0.70
C VAL A 816 29.47 -5.81 -0.51
N VAL A 817 30.26 -5.70 -1.58
CA VAL A 817 29.91 -4.93 -2.77
C VAL A 817 30.13 -5.77 -4.02
N MET A 818 29.15 -5.77 -4.94
CA MET A 818 29.29 -6.31 -6.29
C MET A 818 29.86 -5.27 -7.25
N CYS A 819 31.04 -5.54 -7.80
CA CYS A 819 31.88 -4.57 -8.51
C CYS A 819 31.85 -4.69 -10.04
N ASN A 820 31.35 -5.78 -10.61
CA ASN A 820 31.34 -5.99 -12.07
C ASN A 820 29.97 -5.80 -12.73
N LEU A 821 29.01 -5.12 -12.05
CA LEU A 821 27.78 -4.66 -12.70
C LEU A 821 28.06 -3.49 -13.66
N LYS A 822 27.20 -3.33 -14.67
CA LYS A 822 27.20 -2.13 -15.50
C LYS A 822 26.78 -0.92 -14.64
N PRO A 823 27.51 0.22 -14.68
CA PRO A 823 27.12 1.41 -13.96
C PRO A 823 25.69 1.87 -14.30
N ALA A 824 24.95 2.29 -13.27
CA ALA A 824 23.56 2.70 -13.39
C ALA A 824 23.38 4.12 -12.86
N LYS A 825 22.71 4.99 -13.63
CA LYS A 825 22.34 6.33 -13.15
C LYS A 825 21.06 6.24 -12.32
N MET A 826 21.16 6.64 -11.05
CA MET A 826 20.05 6.74 -10.13
C MET A 826 19.87 8.21 -9.77
N ARG A 827 18.75 8.80 -10.23
CA ARG A 827 18.40 10.22 -9.97
C ARG A 827 19.53 11.20 -10.28
N GLY A 828 20.30 10.93 -11.33
CA GLY A 828 21.38 11.81 -11.82
C GLY A 828 22.79 11.41 -11.35
N VAL A 829 22.91 10.64 -10.27
CA VAL A 829 24.20 10.13 -9.76
C VAL A 829 24.49 8.74 -10.34
N GLU A 830 25.69 8.53 -10.84
CA GLU A 830 26.12 7.24 -11.40
C GLU A 830 26.63 6.30 -10.29
N SER A 831 25.90 5.21 -10.05
CA SER A 831 26.32 4.12 -9.17
C SER A 831 27.21 3.15 -9.94
N ARG A 832 28.41 2.88 -9.42
CA ARG A 832 29.46 2.05 -10.05
C ARG A 832 29.68 0.71 -9.37
N ALA A 833 28.83 0.37 -8.40
CA ALA A 833 28.80 -0.91 -7.72
C ALA A 833 27.44 -1.07 -7.02
N MET A 834 27.22 -2.19 -6.34
CA MET A 834 25.99 -2.44 -5.58
C MET A 834 26.32 -3.05 -4.22
N VAL A 835 25.77 -2.48 -3.14
CA VAL A 835 25.91 -3.04 -1.77
C VAL A 835 25.01 -4.25 -1.63
N MET A 836 25.56 -5.35 -1.13
CA MET A 836 24.85 -6.61 -0.92
C MET A 836 24.11 -6.59 0.42
N CYS A 837 22.81 -6.90 0.40
CA CYS A 837 21.96 -6.88 1.59
C CYS A 837 21.11 -8.14 1.70
N ALA A 838 20.87 -8.60 2.92
CA ALA A 838 19.80 -9.54 3.22
C ALA A 838 18.47 -8.76 3.20
N SER A 839 17.45 -9.29 2.51
CA SER A 839 16.18 -8.59 2.36
C SER A 839 14.98 -9.52 2.47
N THR A 840 14.03 -9.11 3.30
CA THR A 840 12.64 -9.56 3.31
C THR A 840 11.72 -8.41 2.86
N PRO A 841 10.42 -8.65 2.64
CA PRO A 841 9.46 -7.57 2.37
C PRO A 841 9.38 -6.49 3.46
N GLU A 842 9.76 -6.83 4.70
CA GLU A 842 9.61 -5.97 5.88
C GLU A 842 10.93 -5.35 6.36
N LYS A 843 12.08 -5.95 6.04
CA LYS A 843 13.38 -5.55 6.58
C LYS A 843 14.51 -5.75 5.58
N VAL A 844 15.45 -4.81 5.56
CA VAL A 844 16.70 -4.90 4.81
C VAL A 844 17.85 -4.71 5.78
N GLU A 845 18.85 -5.59 5.73
CA GLU A 845 20.06 -5.52 6.54
C GLU A 845 21.30 -5.69 5.67
N ILE A 846 22.34 -4.93 5.97
CA ILE A 846 23.64 -5.05 5.28
C ILE A 846 24.31 -6.36 5.70
N MET A 847 24.90 -7.06 4.74
CA MET A 847 25.70 -8.26 5.03
C MET A 847 26.97 -7.90 5.81
N GLU A 848 27.25 -8.64 6.89
CA GLU A 848 28.39 -8.43 7.76
C GLU A 848 29.56 -9.35 7.41
N VAL A 849 30.76 -8.84 7.66
CA VAL A 849 32.05 -9.51 7.51
C VAL A 849 32.88 -9.27 8.78
N GLY A 850 33.88 -10.10 9.05
CA GLY A 850 34.72 -9.95 10.23
C GLY A 850 35.36 -8.56 10.31
N ALA A 851 35.43 -7.98 11.51
CA ALA A 851 35.90 -6.60 11.73
C ALA A 851 37.32 -6.33 11.20
N ASP A 852 38.16 -7.37 11.12
CA ASP A 852 39.54 -7.31 10.61
C ASP A 852 39.65 -7.46 9.08
N SER A 853 38.52 -7.56 8.37
CA SER A 853 38.50 -7.72 6.92
C SER A 853 39.02 -6.46 6.22
N LYS A 854 39.93 -6.64 5.26
CA LYS A 854 40.51 -5.52 4.50
C LYS A 854 39.65 -5.19 3.27
N PRO A 855 39.43 -3.91 2.94
CA PRO A 855 38.84 -3.51 1.66
C PRO A 855 39.53 -4.18 0.47
N GLY A 856 38.75 -4.65 -0.50
CA GLY A 856 39.22 -5.40 -1.66
C GLY A 856 39.36 -6.91 -1.46
N THR A 857 39.20 -7.43 -0.23
CA THR A 857 39.23 -8.88 0.00
C THR A 857 38.07 -9.56 -0.77
N PRO A 858 38.34 -10.58 -1.61
CA PRO A 858 37.30 -11.22 -2.40
C PRO A 858 36.39 -12.11 -1.53
N VAL A 859 35.13 -12.25 -1.94
CA VAL A 859 34.17 -13.20 -1.36
C VAL A 859 34.06 -14.41 -2.29
N LEU A 860 34.41 -15.58 -1.79
CA LEU A 860 34.53 -16.84 -2.54
C LEU A 860 33.41 -17.80 -2.16
N CYS A 861 33.02 -18.71 -3.06
CA CYS A 861 32.02 -19.74 -2.77
C CYS A 861 32.51 -21.11 -3.27
N PRO A 862 33.38 -21.81 -2.52
CA PRO A 862 33.83 -23.16 -2.90
C PRO A 862 32.64 -24.13 -2.99
N PRO A 863 32.62 -25.08 -3.96
CA PRO A 863 33.68 -25.43 -4.90
C PRO A 863 33.69 -24.60 -6.20
N TYR A 864 32.89 -23.54 -6.31
CA TYR A 864 32.81 -22.73 -7.52
C TYR A 864 34.07 -21.91 -7.74
N VAL A 865 34.65 -22.02 -8.94
CA VAL A 865 35.89 -21.34 -9.30
C VAL A 865 35.63 -19.84 -9.45
N HIS A 866 36.34 -19.03 -8.67
CA HIS A 866 36.30 -17.58 -8.75
C HIS A 866 36.94 -17.11 -10.06
N ARG A 867 36.11 -16.55 -10.96
CA ARG A 867 36.45 -16.07 -12.30
C ARG A 867 35.54 -14.89 -12.67
N PRO A 868 35.64 -13.75 -11.97
CA PRO A 868 34.74 -12.63 -12.20
C PRO A 868 34.84 -12.14 -13.65
N ASP A 869 33.70 -11.94 -14.31
CA ASP A 869 33.68 -11.25 -15.60
C ASP A 869 34.19 -9.81 -15.39
N GLU A 870 34.95 -9.25 -16.34
CA GLU A 870 35.39 -7.84 -16.29
C GLU A 870 34.20 -6.88 -16.10
N GLN A 871 33.09 -7.17 -16.80
CA GLN A 871 31.79 -6.54 -16.61
C GLN A 871 30.70 -7.52 -17.04
N LEU A 872 29.69 -7.71 -16.19
CA LEU A 872 28.55 -8.59 -16.46
C LEU A 872 27.74 -8.08 -17.65
N ASN A 873 27.46 -8.98 -18.59
CA ASN A 873 26.65 -8.68 -19.76
C ASN A 873 25.15 -8.74 -19.39
N PRO A 874 24.38 -7.63 -19.44
CA PRO A 874 22.96 -7.62 -19.06
C PRO A 874 22.09 -8.56 -19.91
N LYS A 875 22.52 -8.89 -21.14
CA LYS A 875 21.78 -9.83 -22.00
C LYS A 875 21.91 -11.30 -21.54
N LYS A 876 22.97 -11.63 -20.81
CA LYS A 876 23.21 -12.99 -20.30
C LYS A 876 22.52 -13.26 -18.96
N LYS A 877 21.93 -12.24 -18.32
CA LYS A 877 21.18 -12.34 -17.05
C LYS A 877 21.93 -13.06 -15.91
N ILE A 878 23.25 -12.92 -15.87
CA ILE A 878 24.12 -13.66 -14.94
C ILE A 878 23.77 -13.36 -13.48
N TRP A 879 23.60 -12.07 -13.14
CA TRP A 879 23.23 -11.66 -11.80
C TRP A 879 21.83 -12.19 -11.42
N GLU A 880 20.86 -12.06 -12.32
CA GLU A 880 19.49 -12.50 -12.09
C GLU A 880 19.42 -14.02 -11.85
N THR A 881 20.19 -14.81 -12.60
CA THR A 881 20.28 -16.27 -12.39
C THR A 881 20.99 -16.63 -11.09
N VAL A 882 22.09 -15.93 -10.74
CA VAL A 882 22.81 -16.22 -9.49
C VAL A 882 21.99 -15.79 -8.26
N ALA A 883 21.28 -14.66 -8.33
CA ALA A 883 20.48 -14.13 -7.22
C ALA A 883 19.29 -15.01 -6.81
N GLU A 884 18.76 -15.85 -7.71
CA GLU A 884 17.67 -16.80 -7.41
C GLU A 884 18.04 -17.78 -6.28
N ASP A 885 19.31 -18.22 -6.28
CA ASP A 885 19.84 -19.20 -5.32
C ASP A 885 20.72 -18.57 -4.22
N LEU A 886 20.92 -17.24 -4.24
CA LEU A 886 21.70 -16.52 -3.23
C LEU A 886 20.82 -16.14 -2.03
N LYS A 887 21.06 -16.79 -0.89
CA LYS A 887 20.18 -16.73 0.28
C LYS A 887 20.97 -16.69 1.59
N VAL A 888 20.28 -16.33 2.67
CA VAL A 888 20.77 -16.47 4.03
C VAL A 888 20.22 -17.77 4.61
N SER A 889 21.08 -18.65 5.12
CA SER A 889 20.69 -19.92 5.73
C SER A 889 20.05 -19.75 7.11
N ALA A 890 19.55 -20.84 7.69
CA ALA A 890 18.95 -20.87 9.01
C ALA A 890 19.94 -20.42 10.12
N ASP A 891 21.23 -20.68 9.91
CA ASP A 891 22.31 -20.28 10.82
C ASP A 891 22.78 -18.83 10.61
N GLY A 892 22.25 -18.14 9.59
CA GLY A 892 22.58 -16.73 9.31
C GLY A 892 23.73 -16.51 8.36
N PHE A 893 24.23 -17.56 7.71
CA PHE A 893 25.31 -17.46 6.73
C PHE A 893 24.75 -17.19 5.34
N ALA A 894 25.43 -16.36 4.55
CA ALA A 894 25.13 -16.26 3.14
C ALA A 894 25.64 -17.51 2.40
N GLU A 895 24.75 -18.08 1.59
CA GLU A 895 24.99 -19.31 0.84
C GLU A 895 24.44 -19.19 -0.58
N TRP A 896 25.08 -19.88 -1.51
CA TRP A 896 24.60 -20.07 -2.86
C TRP A 896 24.53 -21.55 -3.18
N LYS A 897 23.33 -22.05 -3.52
CA LYS A 897 23.07 -23.50 -3.69
C LYS A 897 23.59 -24.35 -2.52
N GLY A 898 23.41 -23.85 -1.29
CA GLY A 898 23.84 -24.51 -0.05
C GLY A 898 25.36 -24.46 0.21
N GLN A 899 26.14 -23.72 -0.58
CA GLN A 899 27.58 -23.53 -0.35
C GLN A 899 27.84 -22.15 0.26
N PRO A 900 28.66 -22.04 1.33
CA PRO A 900 28.87 -20.79 2.04
C PRO A 900 29.66 -19.77 1.23
N LEU A 901 29.34 -18.49 1.40
CA LEU A 901 30.15 -17.37 0.93
C LEU A 901 31.20 -17.02 2.00
N LEU A 902 32.46 -17.10 1.60
CA LEU A 902 33.65 -16.97 2.45
C LEU A 902 34.48 -15.76 2.04
N VAL A 903 34.61 -14.80 2.95
CA VAL A 903 35.54 -13.67 2.85
C VAL A 903 36.97 -14.19 2.91
N GLY A 904 37.76 -13.92 1.88
CA GLY A 904 39.15 -14.38 1.76
C GLY A 904 39.29 -15.91 1.76
N GLY A 905 38.20 -16.65 1.54
CA GLY A 905 38.18 -18.12 1.62
C GLY A 905 38.15 -18.71 3.02
N ALA A 906 38.04 -17.90 4.08
CA ALA A 906 38.11 -18.37 5.47
C ALA A 906 36.88 -18.01 6.31
N SER A 907 36.48 -16.73 6.32
CA SER A 907 35.43 -16.24 7.23
C SER A 907 34.07 -16.21 6.53
N LYS A 908 33.04 -16.77 7.16
CA LYS A 908 31.67 -16.76 6.60
C LYS A 908 31.09 -15.34 6.60
N MET A 909 30.43 -14.97 5.51
CA MET A 909 29.60 -13.77 5.43
C MET A 909 28.25 -14.02 6.13
N THR A 910 27.79 -13.08 6.96
CA THR A 910 26.61 -13.27 7.83
C THR A 910 25.58 -12.16 7.71
N ALA A 911 24.30 -12.48 7.89
CA ALA A 911 23.27 -11.47 8.11
C ALA A 911 23.02 -11.29 9.62
N PRO A 912 22.84 -10.05 10.13
CA PRO A 912 22.69 -9.79 11.56
C PRO A 912 21.53 -10.56 12.20
N THR A 913 20.33 -10.44 11.63
CA THR A 913 19.12 -11.05 12.21
C THR A 913 18.26 -11.81 11.22
N LEU A 914 18.36 -11.50 9.92
CA LEU A 914 17.55 -12.16 8.90
C LEU A 914 18.01 -13.59 8.61
N ARG A 915 17.06 -14.51 8.40
CA ARG A 915 17.28 -15.93 8.09
C ARG A 915 16.32 -16.38 6.99
N GLY A 916 16.71 -17.34 6.16
CA GLY A 916 15.87 -17.90 5.10
C GLY A 916 15.44 -16.91 4.01
N CYS A 917 16.12 -15.78 3.89
CA CYS A 917 15.78 -14.70 2.96
C CYS A 917 16.79 -14.58 1.81
N HIS A 918 16.49 -13.80 0.78
CA HIS A 918 17.41 -13.58 -0.34
C HIS A 918 18.48 -12.54 0.01
N VAL A 919 19.68 -12.75 -0.52
CA VAL A 919 20.71 -11.70 -0.57
C VAL A 919 20.63 -11.04 -1.94
N LYS A 920 20.48 -9.72 -1.96
CA LYS A 920 20.27 -8.94 -3.19
C LYS A 920 21.11 -7.69 -3.22
#